data_AF-A0A8J2YSP0-F1
#
_entry.id   AF-A0A8J2YSP0-F1
#
_cell.length_a   1.000
_cell.length_b   1.000
_cell.length_c   1.000
_cell.angle_alpha   90.00
_cell.angle_beta   90.00
_cell.angle_gamma   90.00
#
_symmetry.space_group_name_H-M   'P 1'
#
loop_
_entity.id
_entity.type
_entity.pdbx_description
1 polymer ?
#
loop_
_entity_poly.entity_id
_entity_poly.type
_entity_poly.pdbx_seq_one_letter_code
_entity_poly.pdbx_strand_id
1 'polypeptide(L)'
;MKRLSYLLAACGLALAGPALAGPALAGPALAGPALADSAPLGSAPLQAPCDLDNAPSSRWSVAHDHGAAWLTTPCGERFFSAGVNVLDGGAPAREADGRVWYSWTAFQPSLEDWVHETVTRVTSWGFNSAGGWSLPPDQLKLPQIPDLELGRLARFHWFDPFDPATEAAMRAEAAALVRPYKDSPYRIGYFTDNEVGWWNGALFVFYSKAPASNFTKQRWVAFLEDFYGRNWSRFAADFEPPAGVSDWAELLAAESVTKLRPGSNGIQAVRAWTGIVAERYYALAERTIRAADPSALIFGDRLPIYYDPIAIRAEARHVDVIATNYNVDSPDGWIARYFFDGLHQLTGGKPVLVSEWFYAANENRTGNRNNGHLMTVATQAERAQGAATAIGQFARIPDLVGMHWFQYADHPKGGRADGEDYDFGLVDINNRPYERLLAAVSEVNARLPGLHAAAGPDGARQTDRKEISIPYAEVTIGDRTLGDWPKEAALLPPLVAAPGEVPFGEAYLAWNRDGLALGTIGQDYYDLDLLAYDGAFPLAEAYRVELGVDAGSGIKHFTLYFIPPKTKVRDYPQMKALLCAGIAAVPADPQPQCRPVPGALTSYFGADQPRITSESLLPWTALGLDGPPAGGQLRVEVSATAWHRSRWMSLSGMPPEQGWARPKRWAVARLEPVS
;
A
#
# COMPACT_ATOMS: atom_id res chain seq x y z
N MET A 1 -12.56 30.02 2.06
CA MET A 1 -11.09 29.98 2.25
C MET A 1 -10.67 29.64 3.71
N LYS A 2 -11.27 28.62 4.33
CA LYS A 2 -10.88 28.03 5.65
C LYS A 2 -11.10 26.49 5.66
N ARG A 3 -11.09 25.85 4.48
CA ARG A 3 -11.43 24.43 4.26
C ARG A 3 -10.33 23.63 3.55
N LEU A 4 -9.08 24.10 3.62
CA LEU A 4 -7.91 23.44 3.05
C LEU A 4 -6.83 23.15 4.11
N SER A 5 -7.20 23.13 5.40
CA SER A 5 -6.24 23.13 6.52
C SER A 5 -6.08 21.78 7.24
N TYR A 6 -6.71 20.71 6.74
CA TYR A 6 -6.61 19.36 7.34
C TYR A 6 -5.93 18.33 6.45
N LEU A 7 -5.35 18.76 5.32
CA LEU A 7 -4.42 18.00 4.48
C LEU A 7 -3.07 18.74 4.33
N LEU A 8 -2.84 19.80 5.10
CA LEU A 8 -1.79 20.81 4.84
C LEU A 8 -1.17 21.43 6.10
N ALA A 9 -1.22 20.77 7.26
CA ALA A 9 -0.70 21.34 8.52
C ALA A 9 0.53 20.58 9.04
N ALA A 10 1.59 20.58 8.24
CA ALA A 10 2.96 20.31 8.69
C ALA A 10 3.69 21.67 8.81
N CYS A 11 3.53 22.41 9.91
CA CYS A 11 4.40 23.55 10.27
C CYS A 11 4.05 24.13 11.66
N GLY A 12 4.93 23.86 12.65
CA GLY A 12 5.43 24.84 13.63
C GLY A 12 4.56 25.39 14.79
N LEU A 13 5.09 25.20 16.02
CA LEU A 13 5.08 26.07 17.23
C LEU A 13 4.00 25.95 18.36
N ALA A 14 4.39 25.15 19.39
CA ALA A 14 4.58 25.40 20.84
C ALA A 14 3.52 26.04 21.79
N LEU A 15 3.31 25.41 22.98
CA LEU A 15 3.54 25.91 24.37
C LEU A 15 3.20 24.84 25.45
N ALA A 16 3.95 24.82 26.57
CA ALA A 16 4.19 23.67 27.46
C ALA A 16 3.57 23.73 28.89
N GLY A 17 3.56 22.58 29.59
CA GLY A 17 3.38 22.44 31.05
C GLY A 17 3.55 20.97 31.54
N PRO A 18 4.36 20.64 32.57
CA PRO A 18 4.75 19.26 32.90
C PRO A 18 4.07 18.68 34.16
N ALA A 19 3.98 17.34 34.29
CA ALA A 19 3.97 16.64 35.59
C ALA A 19 4.38 15.15 35.49
N LEU A 20 4.95 14.65 36.59
CA LEU A 20 5.88 13.51 36.71
C LEU A 20 5.25 12.11 36.93
N ALA A 21 5.88 11.14 36.26
CA ALA A 21 6.22 9.73 36.51
C ALA A 21 5.91 8.98 37.84
N GLY A 22 5.76 7.64 37.69
CA GLY A 22 6.04 6.60 38.69
C GLY A 22 5.98 5.16 38.09
N PRO A 23 6.98 4.26 38.29
CA PRO A 23 7.16 3.02 37.51
C PRO A 23 6.76 1.72 38.23
N ALA A 24 6.62 0.61 37.49
CA ALA A 24 6.64 -0.75 38.07
C ALA A 24 7.23 -1.80 37.11
N LEU A 25 7.87 -2.81 37.72
CA LEU A 25 8.91 -3.71 37.22
C LEU A 25 8.38 -4.97 36.49
N ALA A 26 9.23 -5.50 35.60
CA ALA A 26 9.03 -6.71 34.78
C ALA A 26 9.66 -7.98 35.39
N GLY A 27 9.17 -9.15 34.94
CA GLY A 27 9.75 -10.48 35.16
C GLY A 27 9.96 -11.24 33.83
N PRO A 28 10.79 -12.31 33.79
CA PRO A 28 11.53 -12.72 32.59
C PRO A 28 10.83 -13.78 31.71
N ALA A 29 11.22 -13.80 30.43
CA ALA A 29 10.74 -14.66 29.35
C ALA A 29 11.61 -15.93 29.12
N LEU A 30 11.01 -16.97 28.54
CA LEU A 30 11.62 -18.25 28.15
C LEU A 30 11.65 -18.39 26.61
N ALA A 31 12.74 -18.97 26.09
CA ALA A 31 13.08 -19.09 24.67
C ALA A 31 12.49 -20.33 23.96
N GLY A 32 12.24 -20.22 22.63
CA GLY A 32 11.83 -21.31 21.73
C GLY A 32 12.91 -21.70 20.69
N PRO A 33 12.78 -22.85 19.99
CA PRO A 33 13.87 -23.50 19.25
C PRO A 33 13.96 -23.18 17.75
N ALA A 34 15.13 -23.49 17.17
CA ALA A 34 15.61 -23.12 15.84
C ALA A 34 15.06 -23.98 14.66
N LEU A 35 15.00 -23.37 13.47
CA LEU A 35 14.63 -23.97 12.17
C LEU A 35 15.84 -24.62 11.48
N ALA A 36 15.61 -25.74 10.78
CA ALA A 36 16.62 -26.59 10.14
C ALA A 36 17.01 -26.16 8.72
N ASP A 37 18.29 -26.35 8.39
CA ASP A 37 18.96 -26.04 7.12
C ASP A 37 18.52 -26.91 5.92
N SER A 38 18.47 -26.30 4.73
CA SER A 38 18.42 -26.99 3.44
C SER A 38 19.60 -26.58 2.55
N ALA A 39 20.11 -27.55 1.76
CA ALA A 39 21.41 -27.56 1.08
C ALA A 39 21.58 -26.53 -0.07
N PRO A 40 22.82 -26.13 -0.42
CA PRO A 40 23.07 -25.01 -1.33
C PRO A 40 22.95 -25.41 -2.81
N LEU A 41 22.14 -24.66 -3.57
CA LEU A 41 22.19 -24.62 -5.02
C LEU A 41 23.42 -23.80 -5.47
N GLY A 42 24.13 -24.29 -6.49
CA GLY A 42 25.43 -23.76 -6.93
C GLY A 42 25.42 -22.26 -7.23
N SER A 43 26.23 -21.50 -6.51
CA SER A 43 26.49 -20.09 -6.74
C SER A 43 27.50 -19.91 -7.88
N ALA A 44 27.11 -19.19 -8.93
CA ALA A 44 28.11 -18.51 -9.75
C ALA A 44 28.91 -17.55 -8.83
N PRO A 45 30.23 -17.39 -9.03
CA PRO A 45 31.02 -16.50 -8.19
C PRO A 45 30.47 -15.08 -8.28
N LEU A 46 30.19 -14.47 -7.11
CA LEU A 46 29.80 -13.06 -6.99
C LEU A 46 30.88 -12.21 -7.70
N GLN A 47 30.48 -11.43 -8.70
CA GLN A 47 31.38 -10.46 -9.33
C GLN A 47 31.82 -9.41 -8.28
N ALA A 48 33.02 -8.84 -8.47
CA ALA A 48 33.59 -7.90 -7.52
C ALA A 48 32.85 -6.55 -7.60
N PRO A 49 32.35 -5.99 -6.48
CA PRO A 49 31.45 -4.84 -6.49
C PRO A 49 31.95 -3.68 -7.35
N CYS A 50 31.04 -3.10 -8.13
CA CYS A 50 31.29 -1.98 -9.02
C CYS A 50 31.93 -0.81 -8.28
N ASP A 51 33.13 -0.43 -8.71
CA ASP A 51 33.80 0.80 -8.30
C ASP A 51 33.15 1.99 -9.00
N LEU A 52 32.18 2.60 -8.33
CA LEU A 52 31.38 3.71 -8.88
C LEU A 52 32.18 5.01 -9.05
N ASP A 53 33.29 5.19 -8.32
CA ASP A 53 34.17 6.35 -8.53
C ASP A 53 34.90 6.26 -9.87
N ASN A 54 35.13 5.04 -10.38
CA ASN A 54 35.82 4.77 -11.65
C ASN A 54 34.92 4.08 -12.70
N ALA A 55 33.60 4.15 -12.54
CA ALA A 55 32.66 3.49 -13.43
C ALA A 55 32.77 4.01 -14.87
N PRO A 56 32.59 3.15 -15.89
CA PRO A 56 32.73 3.53 -17.30
C PRO A 56 31.59 4.43 -17.80
N SER A 57 30.51 4.55 -17.03
CA SER A 57 29.38 5.43 -17.32
C SER A 57 28.60 5.76 -16.05
N SER A 58 27.61 6.66 -16.15
CA SER A 58 26.63 6.97 -15.11
C SER A 58 25.29 6.25 -15.29
N ARG A 59 25.21 5.31 -16.24
CA ARG A 59 23.96 4.67 -16.65
C ARG A 59 23.70 3.42 -15.82
N TRP A 60 22.57 3.42 -15.16
CA TRP A 60 21.95 2.21 -14.60
C TRP A 60 20.92 1.66 -15.58
N SER A 61 20.60 0.37 -15.45
CA SER A 61 19.54 -0.26 -16.25
C SER A 61 18.82 -1.32 -15.44
N VAL A 62 17.77 -1.90 -16.02
CA VAL A 62 17.06 -3.05 -15.46
C VAL A 62 17.25 -4.26 -16.37
N ALA A 63 17.42 -5.43 -15.78
CA ALA A 63 17.56 -6.69 -16.49
C ALA A 63 16.76 -7.79 -15.78
N HIS A 64 16.34 -8.81 -16.54
CA HIS A 64 15.79 -10.03 -15.95
C HIS A 64 16.81 -11.15 -16.08
N ASP A 65 17.02 -11.89 -15.00
CA ASP A 65 17.90 -13.04 -14.96
C ASP A 65 17.22 -14.20 -14.23
N HIS A 66 17.12 -15.35 -14.90
CA HIS A 66 16.42 -16.55 -14.41
C HIS A 66 15.00 -16.29 -13.88
N GLY A 67 14.34 -15.24 -14.40
CA GLY A 67 12.98 -14.85 -14.06
C GLY A 67 12.85 -13.86 -12.89
N ALA A 68 13.96 -13.44 -12.27
CA ALA A 68 14.01 -12.35 -11.30
C ALA A 68 14.50 -11.04 -11.94
N ALA A 69 13.94 -9.90 -11.55
CA ALA A 69 14.31 -8.57 -11.99
C ALA A 69 15.47 -8.02 -11.16
N TRP A 70 16.44 -7.37 -11.82
CA TRP A 70 17.60 -6.78 -11.17
C TRP A 70 17.84 -5.36 -11.69
N LEU A 71 18.31 -4.48 -10.81
CA LEU A 71 19.07 -3.32 -11.28
C LEU A 71 20.41 -3.83 -11.81
N THR A 72 20.93 -3.14 -12.81
CA THR A 72 22.27 -3.38 -13.35
C THR A 72 23.11 -2.14 -13.11
N THR A 73 24.23 -2.31 -12.41
CA THR A 73 25.18 -1.24 -12.10
C THR A 73 25.80 -0.68 -13.39
N PRO A 74 26.43 0.50 -13.36
CA PRO A 74 27.17 1.02 -14.50
C PRO A 74 28.36 0.16 -14.93
N CYS A 75 28.81 -0.77 -14.10
CA CYS A 75 29.82 -1.78 -14.41
C CYS A 75 29.24 -3.05 -15.06
N GLY A 76 27.91 -3.22 -15.09
CA GLY A 76 27.23 -4.38 -15.67
C GLY A 76 26.84 -5.48 -14.69
N GLU A 77 27.01 -5.26 -13.39
CA GLU A 77 26.71 -6.27 -12.35
C GLU A 77 25.27 -6.19 -11.88
N ARG A 78 24.75 -7.30 -11.34
CA ARG A 78 23.44 -7.33 -10.69
C ARG A 78 23.46 -6.56 -9.38
N PHE A 79 22.40 -5.81 -9.14
CA PHE A 79 22.21 -5.02 -7.94
C PHE A 79 20.78 -5.16 -7.45
N PHE A 80 20.64 -5.54 -6.18
CA PHE A 80 19.37 -5.47 -5.45
C PHE A 80 19.50 -4.36 -4.42
N SER A 81 18.65 -3.34 -4.52
CA SER A 81 18.77 -2.11 -3.72
C SER A 81 18.16 -2.31 -2.33
N ALA A 82 19.01 -2.59 -1.34
CA ALA A 82 18.63 -2.57 0.08
C ALA A 82 18.95 -1.17 0.63
N GLY A 83 17.94 -0.29 0.62
CA GLY A 83 18.14 1.14 0.87
C GLY A 83 17.69 1.61 2.24
N VAL A 84 18.12 2.82 2.63
CA VAL A 84 17.62 3.56 3.80
C VAL A 84 17.20 4.95 3.34
N ASN A 85 15.97 5.36 3.68
CA ASN A 85 15.50 6.72 3.46
C ASN A 85 15.99 7.67 4.58
N VAL A 86 16.06 8.96 4.27
CA VAL A 86 16.36 10.05 5.23
C VAL A 86 17.76 9.93 5.86
N LEU A 87 18.78 9.74 5.01
CA LEU A 87 20.19 9.88 5.40
C LEU A 87 20.63 11.35 5.25
N ASP A 88 20.06 12.24 6.06
CA ASP A 88 20.19 13.70 5.93
C ASP A 88 20.89 14.43 7.11
N GLY A 89 21.20 13.71 8.18
CA GLY A 89 21.75 14.28 9.42
C GLY A 89 20.68 14.82 10.39
N GLY A 90 19.40 14.73 10.02
CA GLY A 90 18.25 15.18 10.79
C GLY A 90 18.12 16.70 10.89
N ALA A 91 17.44 17.14 11.95
CA ALA A 91 17.13 18.55 12.15
C ALA A 91 18.40 19.40 12.36
N PRO A 92 18.38 20.69 11.97
CA PRO A 92 19.52 21.60 12.17
C PRO A 92 19.85 21.85 13.65
N ALA A 93 18.89 21.61 14.55
CA ALA A 93 19.06 21.73 15.99
C ALA A 93 18.37 20.58 16.73
N ARG A 94 18.99 20.11 17.82
CA ARG A 94 18.46 19.03 18.68
C ARG A 94 17.11 19.39 19.33
N GLU A 95 16.94 20.64 19.74
CA GLU A 95 15.69 21.13 20.34
C GLU A 95 15.06 22.19 19.43
N ALA A 96 13.86 21.93 18.94
CA ALA A 96 13.11 22.83 18.07
C ALA A 96 11.60 22.60 18.25
N ASP A 97 10.83 23.69 18.27
CA ASP A 97 9.36 23.68 18.40
C ASP A 97 8.82 22.86 19.59
N GLY A 98 9.54 22.89 20.72
CA GLY A 98 9.19 22.16 21.94
C GLY A 98 9.40 20.64 21.86
N ARG A 99 10.14 20.17 20.85
CA ARG A 99 10.42 18.76 20.58
C ARG A 99 11.92 18.51 20.57
N VAL A 100 12.30 17.24 20.69
CA VAL A 100 13.69 16.79 20.74
C VAL A 100 13.97 15.90 19.54
N TRP A 101 14.65 16.45 18.54
CA TRP A 101 14.88 15.91 17.19
C TRP A 101 16.23 15.24 17.05
N TYR A 102 16.33 14.15 16.29
CA TYR A 102 17.65 13.68 15.85
C TYR A 102 18.38 14.83 15.12
N SER A 103 19.64 15.09 15.51
CA SER A 103 20.49 16.10 14.88
C SER A 103 21.94 15.66 14.98
N TRP A 104 22.61 15.54 13.84
CA TRP A 104 24.01 15.10 13.77
C TRP A 104 24.95 15.97 14.62
N THR A 105 24.62 17.26 14.78
CA THR A 105 25.42 18.25 15.54
C THR A 105 25.60 17.88 17.01
N ALA A 106 24.74 17.01 17.56
CA ALA A 106 24.85 16.52 18.93
C ALA A 106 25.86 15.37 19.09
N PHE A 107 26.30 14.75 17.99
CA PHE A 107 27.06 13.49 18.02
C PHE A 107 28.40 13.58 17.31
N GLN A 108 28.55 14.49 16.35
CA GLN A 108 29.73 14.58 15.48
C GLN A 108 30.25 16.01 15.35
N PRO A 109 31.57 16.21 15.18
CA PRO A 109 32.15 17.53 15.04
C PRO A 109 31.85 18.18 13.68
N SER A 110 31.57 17.37 12.65
CA SER A 110 31.15 17.84 11.33
C SER A 110 30.11 16.93 10.68
N LEU A 111 29.43 17.43 9.66
CA LEU A 111 28.51 16.63 8.85
C LEU A 111 29.27 15.51 8.10
N GLU A 112 30.50 15.78 7.67
CA GLU A 112 31.35 14.79 6.98
C GLU A 112 31.69 13.61 7.90
N ASP A 113 32.03 13.87 9.17
CA ASP A 113 32.25 12.82 10.16
C ASP A 113 30.98 12.01 10.42
N TRP A 114 29.82 12.67 10.45
CA TRP A 114 28.53 11.99 10.54
C TRP A 114 28.22 11.13 9.32
N VAL A 115 28.48 11.63 8.12
CA VAL A 115 28.31 10.88 6.87
C VAL A 115 29.21 9.65 6.90
N HIS A 116 30.49 9.80 7.23
CA HIS A 116 31.44 8.69 7.28
C HIS A 116 30.99 7.60 8.27
N GLU A 117 30.62 7.98 9.50
CA GLU A 117 30.15 7.02 10.50
C GLU A 117 28.82 6.36 10.08
N THR A 118 27.87 7.15 9.59
CA THR A 118 26.54 6.67 9.20
C THR A 118 26.62 5.72 8.00
N VAL A 119 27.38 6.06 6.96
CA VAL A 119 27.61 5.20 5.79
C VAL A 119 28.30 3.90 6.22
N THR A 120 29.30 3.97 7.09
CA THR A 120 29.98 2.78 7.65
C THR A 120 28.99 1.89 8.41
N ARG A 121 28.12 2.47 9.23
CA ARG A 121 27.09 1.72 9.97
C ARG A 121 26.09 1.04 9.04
N VAL A 122 25.42 1.78 8.16
CA VAL A 122 24.37 1.22 7.30
C VAL A 122 24.92 0.14 6.36
N THR A 123 26.13 0.32 5.84
CA THR A 123 26.81 -0.70 5.01
C THR A 123 27.20 -1.93 5.82
N SER A 124 27.65 -1.77 7.07
CA SER A 124 27.92 -2.89 7.97
C SER A 124 26.66 -3.70 8.31
N TRP A 125 25.48 -3.08 8.24
CA TRP A 125 24.18 -3.73 8.42
C TRP A 125 23.61 -4.33 7.13
N GLY A 126 24.38 -4.32 6.05
CA GLY A 126 24.02 -4.91 4.76
C GLY A 126 23.10 -4.04 3.89
N PHE A 127 22.83 -2.78 4.26
CA PHE A 127 22.25 -1.80 3.34
C PHE A 127 23.31 -1.33 2.35
N ASN A 128 22.90 -1.06 1.11
CA ASN A 128 23.84 -0.77 0.02
C ASN A 128 23.45 0.45 -0.84
N SER A 129 22.39 1.16 -0.45
CA SER A 129 21.86 2.30 -1.20
C SER A 129 21.15 3.31 -0.29
N ALA A 130 20.93 4.51 -0.81
CA ALA A 130 20.18 5.58 -0.16
C ALA A 130 18.86 5.84 -0.91
N GLY A 131 17.77 6.01 -0.16
CA GLY A 131 16.44 6.29 -0.66
C GLY A 131 16.12 7.79 -0.72
N GLY A 132 14.83 8.10 -0.68
CA GLY A 132 14.29 9.46 -0.66
C GLY A 132 14.83 10.28 0.51
N TRP A 133 14.87 11.61 0.31
CA TRP A 133 15.29 12.61 1.29
C TRP A 133 16.68 12.37 1.93
N SER A 134 17.61 11.78 1.18
CA SER A 134 18.99 11.58 1.62
C SER A 134 19.92 12.66 1.05
N LEU A 135 21.08 12.87 1.68
CA LEU A 135 22.13 13.75 1.15
C LEU A 135 22.55 13.34 -0.29
N PRO A 136 23.08 14.28 -1.10
CA PRO A 136 23.48 14.00 -2.47
C PRO A 136 24.71 13.07 -2.58
N PRO A 137 24.96 12.47 -3.77
CA PRO A 137 25.93 11.41 -3.92
C PRO A 137 27.38 11.90 -3.82
N ASP A 138 27.64 13.18 -4.03
CA ASP A 138 28.94 13.81 -3.79
C ASP A 138 29.33 13.80 -2.30
N GLN A 139 28.36 13.67 -1.40
CA GLN A 139 28.57 13.52 0.04
C GLN A 139 28.47 12.05 0.47
N LEU A 140 27.37 11.35 0.19
CA LEU A 140 27.14 10.01 0.73
C LEU A 140 28.00 8.92 0.10
N LYS A 141 28.37 9.07 -1.18
CA LYS A 141 29.05 8.01 -1.95
C LYS A 141 28.34 6.65 -1.85
N LEU A 142 27.00 6.68 -1.88
CA LEU A 142 26.13 5.50 -1.92
C LEU A 142 25.24 5.55 -3.19
N PRO A 143 24.98 4.40 -3.85
CA PRO A 143 23.98 4.33 -4.90
C PRO A 143 22.63 4.87 -4.40
N GLN A 144 21.98 5.75 -5.16
CA GLN A 144 20.81 6.46 -4.65
C GLN A 144 19.72 6.77 -5.68
N ILE A 145 18.50 6.88 -5.16
CA ILE A 145 17.31 7.29 -5.88
C ILE A 145 16.68 8.47 -5.11
N PRO A 146 17.04 9.73 -5.42
CA PRO A 146 16.44 10.88 -4.74
C PRO A 146 14.99 11.12 -5.20
N ASP A 147 14.20 11.71 -4.31
CA ASP A 147 12.87 12.23 -4.62
C ASP A 147 13.00 13.68 -5.12
N LEU A 148 12.43 13.94 -6.28
CA LEU A 148 12.44 15.26 -6.91
C LEU A 148 11.30 16.16 -6.42
N GLU A 149 10.19 15.59 -5.93
CA GLU A 149 8.94 16.32 -5.67
C GLU A 149 8.48 17.16 -6.89
N LEU A 150 8.70 16.64 -8.09
CA LEU A 150 8.59 17.35 -9.37
C LEU A 150 7.18 17.92 -9.59
N GLY A 151 6.16 17.08 -9.51
CA GLY A 151 4.77 17.49 -9.71
C GLY A 151 4.28 18.41 -8.59
N ARG A 152 4.73 18.19 -7.35
CA ARG A 152 4.42 19.09 -6.22
C ARG A 152 4.99 20.49 -6.44
N LEU A 153 6.28 20.59 -6.77
CA LEU A 153 6.98 21.86 -6.96
C LEU A 153 6.53 22.59 -8.23
N ALA A 154 6.27 21.84 -9.31
CA ALA A 154 5.70 22.38 -10.54
C ALA A 154 4.21 22.72 -10.45
N ARG A 155 3.57 22.52 -9.28
CA ARG A 155 2.15 22.77 -9.03
C ARG A 155 1.25 22.02 -10.02
N PHE A 156 1.52 20.73 -10.21
CA PHE A 156 0.68 19.83 -10.99
C PHE A 156 -0.45 19.25 -10.11
N HIS A 157 -0.08 18.55 -9.03
CA HIS A 157 -1.02 17.80 -8.20
C HIS A 157 -1.96 18.74 -7.46
N TRP A 158 -3.28 18.57 -7.64
CA TRP A 158 -4.31 19.39 -7.00
C TRP A 158 -4.27 20.89 -7.36
N PHE A 159 -3.81 21.23 -8.57
CA PHE A 159 -3.80 22.59 -9.10
C PHE A 159 -4.51 22.68 -10.46
N ASP A 160 -3.81 23.00 -11.54
CA ASP A 160 -4.34 23.02 -12.90
C ASP A 160 -3.42 22.28 -13.88
N PRO A 161 -3.39 20.93 -13.82
CA PRO A 161 -2.60 20.10 -14.71
C PRO A 161 -2.68 20.49 -16.18
N PHE A 162 -3.87 20.87 -16.66
CA PHE A 162 -4.15 21.18 -18.06
C PHE A 162 -3.86 22.63 -18.46
N ASP A 163 -3.40 23.47 -17.53
CA ASP A 163 -2.86 24.79 -17.87
C ASP A 163 -1.70 24.64 -18.88
N PRO A 164 -1.70 25.39 -20.00
CA PRO A 164 -0.59 25.40 -20.96
C PRO A 164 0.78 25.72 -20.35
N ALA A 165 0.84 26.45 -19.23
CA ALA A 165 2.08 26.79 -18.53
C ALA A 165 2.68 25.61 -17.74
N THR A 166 1.87 24.60 -17.39
CA THR A 166 2.29 23.48 -16.53
C THR A 166 3.46 22.69 -17.12
N GLU A 167 3.49 22.48 -18.44
CA GLU A 167 4.63 21.79 -19.08
C GLU A 167 5.93 22.59 -18.96
N ALA A 168 5.87 23.91 -19.12
CA ALA A 168 7.05 24.76 -18.97
C ALA A 168 7.56 24.77 -17.52
N ALA A 169 6.65 24.80 -16.54
CA ALA A 169 6.99 24.70 -15.13
C ALA A 169 7.65 23.36 -14.80
N MET A 170 7.05 22.22 -15.19
CA MET A 170 7.65 20.89 -14.97
C MET A 170 9.03 20.76 -15.64
N ARG A 171 9.22 21.33 -16.83
CA ARG A 171 10.52 21.32 -17.51
C ARG A 171 11.58 22.10 -16.73
N ALA A 172 11.22 23.28 -16.23
CA ALA A 172 12.13 24.12 -15.46
C ALA A 172 12.52 23.45 -14.14
N GLU A 173 11.54 22.91 -13.40
CA GLU A 173 11.76 22.20 -12.15
C GLU A 173 12.61 20.94 -12.37
N ALA A 174 12.28 20.10 -13.34
CA ALA A 174 13.06 18.90 -13.65
C ALA A 174 14.55 19.24 -13.92
N ALA A 175 14.82 20.27 -14.73
CA ALA A 175 16.19 20.69 -15.02
C ALA A 175 16.95 21.24 -13.80
N ALA A 176 16.25 21.83 -12.83
CA ALA A 176 16.83 22.30 -11.59
C ALA A 176 17.10 21.14 -10.61
N LEU A 177 16.12 20.26 -10.43
CA LEU A 177 16.11 19.20 -9.42
C LEU A 177 17.06 18.05 -9.76
N VAL A 178 17.23 17.68 -11.05
CA VAL A 178 18.18 16.62 -11.42
C VAL A 178 19.64 17.05 -11.38
N ARG A 179 19.92 18.36 -11.44
CA ARG A 179 21.26 18.93 -11.62
C ARG A 179 22.30 18.41 -10.60
N PRO A 180 22.00 18.26 -9.29
CA PRO A 180 22.97 17.77 -8.32
C PRO A 180 23.38 16.29 -8.51
N TYR A 181 22.58 15.53 -9.27
CA TYR A 181 22.73 14.08 -9.40
C TYR A 181 23.16 13.64 -10.80
N LYS A 182 22.94 14.52 -11.79
CA LYS A 182 23.23 14.26 -13.19
C LYS A 182 24.67 13.85 -13.39
N ASP A 183 24.88 12.88 -14.27
CA ASP A 183 26.18 12.30 -14.64
C ASP A 183 26.94 11.59 -13.49
N SER A 184 26.37 11.51 -12.28
CA SER A 184 26.95 10.73 -11.18
C SER A 184 26.70 9.22 -11.38
N PRO A 185 27.72 8.36 -11.32
CA PRO A 185 27.54 6.91 -11.32
C PRO A 185 26.79 6.39 -10.09
N TYR A 186 26.76 7.14 -9.00
CA TYR A 186 25.98 6.81 -7.81
C TYR A 186 24.47 7.06 -8.00
N ARG A 187 24.05 7.81 -9.01
CA ARG A 187 22.61 8.03 -9.29
C ARG A 187 22.05 6.80 -10.01
N ILE A 188 21.15 6.08 -9.35
CA ILE A 188 20.40 4.96 -9.95
C ILE A 188 19.29 5.51 -10.84
N GLY A 189 18.47 6.40 -10.29
CA GLY A 189 17.37 7.05 -11.01
C GLY A 189 16.74 8.14 -10.17
N TYR A 190 15.47 8.44 -10.43
CA TYR A 190 14.69 9.45 -9.72
C TYR A 190 13.30 8.95 -9.35
N PHE A 191 12.85 9.21 -8.12
CA PHE A 191 11.43 9.30 -7.83
C PHE A 191 10.93 10.67 -8.31
N THR A 192 9.76 10.67 -8.92
CA THR A 192 9.14 11.89 -9.47
C THR A 192 8.44 12.69 -8.38
N ASP A 193 7.76 12.04 -7.45
CA ASP A 193 7.07 12.60 -6.29
C ASP A 193 6.90 11.47 -5.23
N ASN A 194 6.18 11.75 -4.15
CA ASN A 194 5.81 10.79 -3.12
C ASN A 194 4.29 10.79 -2.85
N GLU A 195 3.68 9.60 -2.87
CA GLU A 195 2.30 9.33 -2.43
C GLU A 195 1.23 10.26 -3.03
N VAL A 196 1.33 10.57 -4.33
CA VAL A 196 0.30 11.36 -5.05
C VAL A 196 -1.08 10.72 -4.88
N GLY A 197 -1.10 9.38 -4.93
CA GLY A 197 -2.17 8.52 -4.45
C GLY A 197 -3.42 8.43 -5.31
N TRP A 198 -3.43 9.02 -6.52
CA TRP A 198 -4.47 8.90 -7.57
C TRP A 198 -5.90 8.63 -7.06
N TRP A 199 -6.30 9.36 -6.02
CA TRP A 199 -7.50 9.13 -5.22
C TRP A 199 -8.75 9.45 -6.05
N ASN A 200 -9.27 8.46 -6.78
CA ASN A 200 -10.17 8.69 -7.92
C ASN A 200 -11.39 9.58 -7.61
N GLY A 201 -12.10 9.31 -6.52
CA GLY A 201 -13.26 10.09 -6.08
C GLY A 201 -12.87 11.50 -5.65
N ALA A 202 -11.80 11.64 -4.88
CA ALA A 202 -11.31 12.94 -4.42
C ALA A 202 -10.85 13.81 -5.61
N LEU A 203 -10.15 13.22 -6.58
CA LEU A 203 -9.69 13.89 -7.79
C LEU A 203 -10.86 14.37 -8.65
N PHE A 204 -11.88 13.53 -8.83
CA PHE A 204 -13.09 13.88 -9.55
C PHE A 204 -13.86 15.03 -8.85
N VAL A 205 -14.08 14.91 -7.54
CA VAL A 205 -14.75 15.92 -6.71
C VAL A 205 -13.96 17.23 -6.69
N PHE A 206 -12.62 17.17 -6.64
CA PHE A 206 -11.78 18.36 -6.63
C PHE A 206 -12.02 19.23 -7.88
N TYR A 207 -11.96 18.64 -9.06
CA TYR A 207 -12.17 19.38 -10.31
C TYR A 207 -13.63 19.69 -10.59
N SER A 208 -14.60 18.98 -10.01
CA SER A 208 -16.01 19.36 -10.14
C SER A 208 -16.28 20.74 -9.49
N LYS A 209 -15.51 21.12 -8.46
CA LYS A 209 -15.65 22.39 -7.71
C LYS A 209 -14.79 23.54 -8.27
N ALA A 210 -13.89 23.26 -9.21
CA ALA A 210 -12.96 24.26 -9.72
C ALA A 210 -13.71 25.32 -10.56
N PRO A 211 -13.20 26.58 -10.60
CA PRO A 211 -13.81 27.65 -11.39
C PRO A 211 -13.75 27.35 -12.89
N ALA A 212 -14.68 27.91 -13.66
CA ALA A 212 -14.74 27.73 -15.12
C ALA A 212 -13.45 28.18 -15.85
N SER A 213 -12.66 29.07 -15.23
CA SER A 213 -11.36 29.51 -15.74
C SER A 213 -10.25 28.47 -15.61
N ASN A 214 -10.42 27.43 -14.78
CA ASN A 214 -9.46 26.35 -14.63
C ASN A 214 -9.49 25.44 -15.87
N PHE A 215 -8.34 25.24 -16.51
CA PHE A 215 -8.23 24.44 -17.74
C PHE A 215 -8.55 22.97 -17.48
N THR A 216 -8.27 22.48 -16.27
CA THR A 216 -8.58 21.12 -15.88
C THR A 216 -10.09 20.90 -15.68
N LYS A 217 -10.82 21.89 -15.13
CA LYS A 217 -12.31 21.91 -15.12
C LYS A 217 -12.88 21.87 -16.54
N GLN A 218 -12.34 22.69 -17.45
CA GLN A 218 -12.77 22.69 -18.85
C GLN A 218 -12.55 21.31 -19.49
N ARG A 219 -11.39 20.70 -19.26
CA ARG A 219 -11.07 19.35 -19.73
C ARG A 219 -11.98 18.29 -19.12
N TRP A 220 -12.30 18.41 -17.83
CA TRP A 220 -13.20 17.51 -17.11
C TRP A 220 -14.62 17.54 -17.68
N VAL A 221 -15.19 18.73 -17.94
CA VAL A 221 -16.52 18.85 -18.57
C VAL A 221 -16.50 18.31 -19.99
N ALA A 222 -15.50 18.66 -20.80
CA ALA A 222 -15.39 18.16 -22.17
C ALA A 222 -15.27 16.62 -22.21
N PHE A 223 -14.51 16.04 -21.28
CA PHE A 223 -14.43 14.58 -21.13
C PHE A 223 -15.79 13.96 -20.81
N LEU A 224 -16.52 14.50 -19.83
CA LEU A 224 -17.84 13.97 -19.47
C LEU A 224 -18.84 14.10 -20.62
N GLU A 225 -18.83 15.25 -21.29
CA GLU A 225 -19.65 15.50 -22.46
C GLU A 225 -19.39 14.44 -23.54
N ASP A 226 -18.14 14.15 -23.87
CA ASP A 226 -17.77 13.11 -24.83
C ASP A 226 -18.11 11.69 -24.33
N PHE A 227 -17.82 11.36 -23.07
CA PHE A 227 -18.08 10.05 -22.45
C PHE A 227 -19.57 9.67 -22.52
N TYR A 228 -20.45 10.65 -22.33
CA TYR A 228 -21.90 10.47 -22.40
C TYR A 228 -22.48 10.67 -23.80
N GLY A 229 -21.65 10.93 -24.82
CA GLY A 229 -22.08 11.16 -26.20
C GLY A 229 -22.93 12.42 -26.34
N ARG A 230 -22.57 13.48 -25.61
CA ARG A 230 -23.27 14.78 -25.51
C ARG A 230 -24.69 14.71 -24.99
N ASN A 231 -25.10 13.56 -24.45
CA ASN A 231 -26.43 13.34 -23.92
C ASN A 231 -26.48 13.65 -22.42
N TRP A 232 -26.99 14.82 -22.08
CA TRP A 232 -27.14 15.27 -20.69
C TRP A 232 -27.95 14.30 -19.83
N SER A 233 -29.04 13.72 -20.37
CA SER A 233 -29.89 12.79 -19.61
C SER A 233 -29.15 11.51 -19.20
N ARG A 234 -28.18 11.04 -20.00
CA ARG A 234 -27.34 9.90 -19.61
C ARG A 234 -26.38 10.26 -18.48
N PHE A 235 -25.78 11.45 -18.53
CA PHE A 235 -24.96 11.96 -17.44
C PHE A 235 -25.77 12.12 -16.15
N ALA A 236 -26.95 12.75 -16.23
CA ALA A 236 -27.82 12.99 -15.07
C ALA A 236 -28.42 11.71 -14.47
N ALA A 237 -28.42 10.59 -15.21
CA ALA A 237 -28.77 9.27 -14.68
C ALA A 237 -27.67 8.68 -13.79
N ASP A 238 -26.41 8.99 -14.07
CA ASP A 238 -25.26 8.53 -13.31
C ASP A 238 -24.83 9.50 -12.19
N PHE A 239 -25.07 10.80 -12.39
CA PHE A 239 -24.62 11.85 -11.49
C PHE A 239 -25.75 12.78 -11.05
N GLU A 240 -25.62 13.28 -9.83
CA GLU A 240 -26.37 14.41 -9.32
C GLU A 240 -25.53 15.68 -9.51
N PRO A 241 -25.83 16.49 -10.55
CA PRO A 241 -25.18 17.78 -10.70
C PRO A 241 -25.65 18.75 -9.61
N PRO A 242 -24.92 19.86 -9.37
CA PRO A 242 -25.35 20.90 -8.45
C PRO A 242 -26.77 21.42 -8.76
N ALA A 243 -27.48 21.88 -7.72
CA ALA A 243 -28.84 22.39 -7.88
C ALA A 243 -28.90 23.52 -8.93
N GLY A 244 -29.84 23.41 -9.87
CA GLY A 244 -30.03 24.38 -10.95
C GLY A 244 -29.16 24.14 -12.19
N VAL A 245 -28.26 23.15 -12.18
CA VAL A 245 -27.45 22.77 -13.35
C VAL A 245 -28.20 21.73 -14.18
N SER A 246 -28.42 22.06 -15.45
CA SER A 246 -29.26 21.30 -16.39
C SER A 246 -28.63 21.08 -17.77
N ASP A 247 -27.44 21.62 -18.02
CA ASP A 247 -26.64 21.37 -19.22
C ASP A 247 -25.12 21.45 -18.97
N TRP A 248 -24.33 21.21 -20.02
CA TRP A 248 -22.87 21.21 -19.98
C TRP A 248 -22.25 22.58 -19.70
N ALA A 249 -22.87 23.67 -20.18
CA ALA A 249 -22.37 25.03 -19.98
C ALA A 249 -22.57 25.46 -18.51
N GLU A 250 -23.73 25.13 -17.94
CA GLU A 250 -24.02 25.32 -16.52
C GLU A 250 -23.11 24.44 -15.65
N LEU A 251 -22.81 23.21 -16.06
CA LEU A 251 -21.88 22.32 -15.34
C LEU A 251 -20.44 22.89 -15.32
N LEU A 252 -20.01 23.53 -16.41
CA LEU A 252 -18.73 24.23 -16.48
C LEU A 252 -18.68 25.43 -15.55
N ALA A 253 -19.77 26.21 -15.49
CA ALA A 253 -19.87 27.36 -14.60
C ALA A 253 -20.01 26.99 -13.11
N ALA A 254 -20.45 25.76 -12.80
CA ALA A 254 -20.70 25.34 -11.44
C ALA A 254 -19.41 25.08 -10.63
N GLU A 255 -19.29 25.76 -9.48
CA GLU A 255 -18.21 25.60 -8.48
C GLU A 255 -18.70 24.79 -7.27
N SER A 256 -19.36 23.66 -7.53
CA SER A 256 -19.97 22.81 -6.50
C SER A 256 -19.80 21.33 -6.82
N VAL A 257 -19.99 20.49 -5.81
CA VAL A 257 -19.76 19.05 -5.96
C VAL A 257 -20.78 18.44 -6.91
N THR A 258 -20.29 17.70 -7.90
CA THR A 258 -21.09 16.74 -8.69
C THR A 258 -20.96 15.38 -8.03
N LYS A 259 -22.08 14.78 -7.62
CA LYS A 259 -22.07 13.54 -6.84
C LYS A 259 -22.47 12.34 -7.69
N LEU A 260 -21.88 11.18 -7.43
CA LEU A 260 -22.26 9.89 -8.02
C LEU A 260 -23.59 9.42 -7.46
N ARG A 261 -24.55 9.02 -8.31
CA ARG A 261 -25.81 8.42 -7.85
C ARG A 261 -25.60 6.95 -7.45
N PRO A 262 -26.16 6.50 -6.31
CA PRO A 262 -26.20 5.08 -5.97
C PRO A 262 -26.92 4.26 -7.04
N GLY A 263 -26.49 3.02 -7.23
CA GLY A 263 -27.02 2.10 -8.24
C GLY A 263 -26.57 2.38 -9.67
N SER A 264 -25.86 3.49 -9.92
CA SER A 264 -25.48 3.93 -11.26
C SER A 264 -24.16 3.30 -11.76
N ASN A 265 -23.79 3.64 -13.01
CA ASN A 265 -22.53 3.22 -13.64
C ASN A 265 -21.50 4.37 -13.73
N GLY A 266 -21.79 5.53 -13.14
CA GLY A 266 -20.96 6.74 -13.22
C GLY A 266 -19.54 6.56 -12.68
N ILE A 267 -19.31 5.56 -11.82
CA ILE A 267 -17.98 5.24 -11.32
C ILE A 267 -16.97 4.95 -12.44
N GLN A 268 -17.43 4.45 -13.60
CA GLN A 268 -16.54 4.22 -14.75
C GLN A 268 -16.04 5.54 -15.35
N ALA A 269 -16.85 6.61 -15.34
CA ALA A 269 -16.42 7.94 -15.74
C ALA A 269 -15.42 8.54 -14.74
N VAL A 270 -15.62 8.32 -13.43
CA VAL A 270 -14.68 8.73 -12.37
C VAL A 270 -13.31 8.07 -12.58
N ARG A 271 -13.28 6.76 -12.82
CA ARG A 271 -12.04 5.99 -13.07
C ARG A 271 -11.35 6.43 -14.36
N ALA A 272 -12.11 6.63 -15.45
CA ALA A 272 -11.56 7.12 -16.71
C ALA A 272 -10.95 8.53 -16.57
N TRP A 273 -11.58 9.40 -15.78
CA TRP A 273 -11.01 10.72 -15.46
C TRP A 273 -9.65 10.61 -14.75
N THR A 274 -9.51 9.73 -13.76
CA THR A 274 -8.23 9.46 -13.10
C THR A 274 -7.15 9.09 -14.12
N GLY A 275 -7.46 8.19 -15.06
CA GLY A 275 -6.53 7.81 -16.12
C GLY A 275 -6.08 8.96 -17.02
N ILE A 276 -6.97 9.91 -17.32
CA ILE A 276 -6.65 11.08 -18.15
C ILE A 276 -5.64 12.01 -17.44
N VAL A 277 -5.83 12.23 -16.14
CA VAL A 277 -4.93 13.09 -15.35
C VAL A 277 -3.59 12.38 -15.10
N ALA A 278 -3.63 11.11 -14.72
CA ALA A 278 -2.43 10.29 -14.48
C ALA A 278 -1.56 10.18 -15.73
N GLU A 279 -2.15 9.86 -16.90
CA GLU A 279 -1.42 9.83 -18.17
C GLU A 279 -0.72 11.16 -18.47
N ARG A 280 -1.42 12.28 -18.26
CA ARG A 280 -0.83 13.59 -18.49
C ARG A 280 0.38 13.83 -17.58
N TYR A 281 0.27 13.46 -16.31
CA TYR A 281 1.34 13.60 -15.34
C TYR A 281 2.57 12.80 -15.75
N TYR A 282 2.42 11.49 -15.89
CA TYR A 282 3.55 10.60 -16.14
C TYR A 282 4.20 10.87 -17.50
N ALA A 283 3.40 11.19 -18.53
CA ALA A 283 3.95 11.59 -19.82
C ALA A 283 4.76 12.90 -19.74
N LEU A 284 4.34 13.86 -18.92
CA LEU A 284 5.12 15.09 -18.71
C LEU A 284 6.38 14.82 -17.91
N ALA A 285 6.26 14.11 -16.78
CA ALA A 285 7.38 13.75 -15.92
C ALA A 285 8.47 12.99 -16.70
N GLU A 286 8.10 11.98 -17.48
CA GLU A 286 9.02 11.26 -18.37
C GLU A 286 9.72 12.23 -19.33
N ARG A 287 8.95 13.00 -20.12
CA ARG A 287 9.54 13.91 -21.11
C ARG A 287 10.50 14.92 -20.50
N THR A 288 10.15 15.50 -19.35
CA THR A 288 10.97 16.55 -18.71
C THR A 288 12.21 15.98 -18.04
N ILE A 289 12.09 14.82 -17.37
CA ILE A 289 13.23 14.14 -16.74
C ILE A 289 14.18 13.62 -17.82
N ARG A 290 13.69 12.93 -18.85
CA ARG A 290 14.53 12.43 -19.96
C ARG A 290 15.27 13.54 -20.69
N ALA A 291 14.64 14.71 -20.86
CA ALA A 291 15.28 15.86 -21.47
C ALA A 291 16.41 16.43 -20.59
N ALA A 292 16.25 16.41 -19.27
CA ALA A 292 17.26 16.91 -18.33
C ALA A 292 18.38 15.87 -18.09
N ASP A 293 18.03 14.59 -17.99
CA ASP A 293 18.92 13.45 -17.77
C ASP A 293 18.44 12.18 -18.51
N PRO A 294 18.99 11.89 -19.70
CA PRO A 294 18.59 10.73 -20.49
C PRO A 294 19.20 9.39 -20.01
N SER A 295 20.02 9.40 -18.97
CA SER A 295 20.75 8.23 -18.48
C SER A 295 20.18 7.64 -17.19
N ALA A 296 19.37 8.40 -16.45
CA ALA A 296 18.70 7.98 -15.23
C ALA A 296 17.62 6.93 -15.47
N LEU A 297 17.30 6.11 -14.47
CA LEU A 297 16.02 5.41 -14.43
C LEU A 297 14.91 6.33 -13.86
N ILE A 298 13.66 6.11 -14.24
CA ILE A 298 12.48 6.80 -13.69
C ILE A 298 11.66 5.79 -12.89
N PHE A 299 11.39 6.10 -11.62
CA PHE A 299 10.74 5.21 -10.66
C PHE A 299 9.27 5.55 -10.36
N GLY A 300 8.72 6.61 -10.97
CA GLY A 300 7.35 7.03 -10.69
C GLY A 300 7.21 7.81 -9.38
N ASP A 301 6.02 7.83 -8.81
CA ASP A 301 5.58 8.77 -7.77
C ASP A 301 5.45 8.14 -6.38
N ARG A 302 6.14 7.01 -6.15
CA ARG A 302 6.13 6.24 -4.88
C ARG A 302 4.68 6.04 -4.43
N LEU A 303 3.99 5.16 -5.12
CA LEU A 303 2.60 4.83 -4.84
C LEU A 303 2.42 4.68 -3.32
N PRO A 304 1.33 5.19 -2.72
CA PRO A 304 1.09 4.97 -1.30
C PRO A 304 0.93 3.47 -1.02
N ILE A 305 0.49 3.10 0.18
CA ILE A 305 0.15 1.72 0.57
C ILE A 305 -1.13 1.24 -0.16
N TYR A 306 -1.28 1.61 -1.44
CA TYR A 306 -2.36 1.36 -2.37
C TYR A 306 -2.02 1.83 -3.78
N TYR A 307 -2.72 1.25 -4.76
CA TYR A 307 -2.77 1.80 -6.11
C TYR A 307 -4.16 1.77 -6.75
N ASP A 308 -4.45 2.79 -7.57
CA ASP A 308 -5.56 2.77 -8.52
C ASP A 308 -5.09 2.06 -9.82
N PRO A 309 -5.76 0.99 -10.28
CA PRO A 309 -5.29 0.20 -11.42
C PRO A 309 -5.26 1.00 -12.73
N ILE A 310 -6.09 2.03 -12.89
CA ILE A 310 -6.09 2.87 -14.09
C ILE A 310 -4.85 3.78 -14.09
N ALA A 311 -4.46 4.30 -12.93
CA ALA A 311 -3.25 5.10 -12.79
C ALA A 311 -2.00 4.27 -13.08
N ILE A 312 -1.90 3.03 -12.57
CA ILE A 312 -0.77 2.14 -12.85
C ILE A 312 -0.62 1.84 -14.34
N ARG A 313 -1.73 1.63 -15.06
CA ARG A 313 -1.68 1.43 -16.51
C ARG A 313 -1.14 2.65 -17.27
N ALA A 314 -1.34 3.85 -16.74
CA ALA A 314 -0.73 5.06 -17.27
C ALA A 314 0.75 5.15 -16.88
N GLU A 315 1.08 5.03 -15.60
CA GLU A 315 2.43 5.03 -15.06
C GLU A 315 3.36 4.09 -15.81
N ALA A 316 2.92 2.83 -15.99
CA ALA A 316 3.71 1.77 -16.60
C ALA A 316 4.19 2.11 -18.02
N ARG A 317 3.56 3.04 -18.74
CA ARG A 317 4.04 3.46 -20.07
C ARG A 317 5.26 4.38 -20.02
N HIS A 318 5.49 5.04 -18.89
CA HIS A 318 6.36 6.20 -18.78
C HIS A 318 7.53 6.02 -17.80
N VAL A 319 7.45 5.01 -16.93
CA VAL A 319 8.50 4.71 -15.94
C VAL A 319 9.26 3.43 -16.29
N ASP A 320 10.51 3.31 -15.80
CA ASP A 320 11.32 2.11 -15.98
C ASP A 320 11.03 1.06 -14.91
N VAL A 321 10.76 1.53 -13.69
CA VAL A 321 10.48 0.73 -12.49
C VAL A 321 9.29 1.38 -11.78
N ILE A 322 8.39 0.58 -11.22
CA ILE A 322 7.28 1.09 -10.40
C ILE A 322 7.77 1.20 -8.95
N ALA A 323 7.71 2.38 -8.34
CA ALA A 323 7.99 2.55 -6.92
C ALA A 323 6.70 2.56 -6.09
N THR A 324 6.71 1.83 -4.99
CA THR A 324 5.57 1.77 -4.05
C THR A 324 6.05 1.80 -2.61
N ASN A 325 5.39 2.58 -1.77
CA ASN A 325 5.45 2.44 -0.33
C ASN A 325 4.58 1.24 0.08
N TYR A 326 5.01 0.49 1.09
CA TYR A 326 4.33 -0.73 1.51
C TYR A 326 4.33 -0.88 3.04
N ASN A 327 3.15 -0.99 3.63
CA ASN A 327 2.98 -1.37 5.02
C ASN A 327 2.90 -2.89 5.10
N VAL A 328 3.63 -3.53 5.99
CA VAL A 328 3.55 -4.99 6.17
C VAL A 328 2.15 -5.38 6.66
N ASP A 329 1.62 -6.53 6.23
CA ASP A 329 0.21 -6.91 6.44
C ASP A 329 -0.08 -7.50 7.82
N SER A 330 0.94 -8.07 8.47
CA SER A 330 0.80 -8.74 9.75
C SER A 330 2.10 -8.65 10.57
N PRO A 331 2.03 -8.63 11.91
CA PRO A 331 3.19 -8.53 12.79
C PRO A 331 4.32 -9.53 12.51
N ASP A 332 3.98 -10.71 11.98
CA ASP A 332 4.93 -11.79 11.67
C ASP A 332 5.71 -11.60 10.36
N GLY A 333 5.54 -10.46 9.67
CA GLY A 333 6.29 -10.15 8.45
C GLY A 333 5.57 -10.57 7.16
N TRP A 334 4.26 -10.81 7.23
CA TRP A 334 3.47 -11.22 6.06
C TRP A 334 3.35 -10.13 5.00
N ILE A 335 3.50 -10.53 3.74
CA ILE A 335 3.33 -9.69 2.54
C ILE A 335 2.22 -10.31 1.68
N ALA A 336 1.13 -9.57 1.50
CA ALA A 336 -0.01 -10.01 0.72
C ALA A 336 0.32 -10.15 -0.77
N ARG A 337 0.03 -11.32 -1.35
CA ARG A 337 0.49 -11.67 -2.72
C ARG A 337 -0.24 -10.88 -3.79
N TYR A 338 -1.53 -10.66 -3.59
CA TYR A 338 -2.38 -9.96 -4.56
C TYR A 338 -1.82 -8.58 -4.98
N PHE A 339 -1.13 -7.90 -4.07
CA PHE A 339 -0.64 -6.55 -4.30
C PHE A 339 0.40 -6.53 -5.42
N PHE A 340 1.46 -7.33 -5.28
CA PHE A 340 2.54 -7.44 -6.25
C PHE A 340 2.14 -8.22 -7.50
N ASP A 341 1.32 -9.27 -7.37
CA ASP A 341 0.74 -9.98 -8.52
C ASP A 341 -0.13 -9.05 -9.38
N GLY A 342 -0.87 -8.14 -8.75
CA GLY A 342 -1.67 -7.13 -9.45
C GLY A 342 -0.78 -6.11 -10.17
N LEU A 343 0.29 -5.62 -9.55
CA LEU A 343 1.28 -4.75 -10.21
C LEU A 343 1.92 -5.45 -11.41
N HIS A 344 2.34 -6.70 -11.26
CA HIS A 344 2.87 -7.52 -12.35
C HIS A 344 1.91 -7.57 -13.54
N GLN A 345 0.63 -7.90 -13.28
CA GLN A 345 -0.40 -8.00 -14.32
C GLN A 345 -0.73 -6.66 -14.99
N LEU A 346 -0.81 -5.56 -14.22
CA LEU A 346 -1.16 -4.24 -14.74
C LEU A 346 -0.04 -3.66 -15.62
N THR A 347 1.20 -3.96 -15.29
CA THR A 347 2.40 -3.37 -15.91
C THR A 347 3.01 -4.25 -17.00
N GLY A 348 2.61 -5.53 -17.07
CA GLY A 348 3.22 -6.51 -17.96
C GLY A 348 4.57 -7.02 -17.46
N GLY A 349 4.73 -7.11 -16.14
CA GLY A 349 5.97 -7.56 -15.48
C GLY A 349 7.05 -6.50 -15.43
N LYS A 350 6.69 -5.22 -15.25
CA LYS A 350 7.72 -4.21 -14.97
C LYS A 350 8.33 -4.47 -13.59
N PRO A 351 9.65 -4.22 -13.44
CA PRO A 351 10.28 -4.27 -12.13
C PRO A 351 9.61 -3.31 -11.14
N VAL A 352 9.65 -3.66 -9.86
CA VAL A 352 9.07 -2.90 -8.75
C VAL A 352 10.15 -2.59 -7.71
N LEU A 353 10.08 -1.41 -7.09
CA LEU A 353 10.88 -1.06 -5.92
C LEU A 353 9.94 -0.76 -4.75
N VAL A 354 10.13 -1.42 -3.60
CA VAL A 354 9.49 -0.96 -2.36
C VAL A 354 10.27 0.25 -1.84
N SER A 355 9.78 1.46 -2.08
CA SER A 355 10.47 2.71 -1.76
C SER A 355 10.39 3.13 -0.30
N GLU A 356 9.39 2.62 0.43
CA GLU A 356 9.30 2.71 1.89
C GLU A 356 8.65 1.45 2.44
N TRP A 357 9.22 0.95 3.53
CA TRP A 357 8.57 0.02 4.43
C TRP A 357 9.19 0.18 5.82
N PHE A 358 8.47 -0.24 6.86
CA PHE A 358 8.86 0.04 8.24
C PHE A 358 8.23 -0.95 9.22
N TYR A 359 8.77 -0.89 10.44
CA TYR A 359 8.22 -1.50 11.63
C TYR A 359 8.45 -0.55 12.80
N ALA A 360 7.42 -0.33 13.60
CA ALA A 360 7.47 0.37 14.89
C ALA A 360 7.25 -0.62 16.05
N ALA A 361 7.69 -0.29 17.27
CA ALA A 361 7.33 -1.04 18.47
C ALA A 361 7.00 -0.14 19.66
N ASN A 362 5.97 -0.51 20.42
CA ASN A 362 5.59 0.20 21.64
C ASN A 362 6.72 0.20 22.70
N GLU A 363 7.59 -0.81 22.69
CA GLU A 363 8.84 -0.86 23.45
C GLU A 363 9.94 0.05 22.82
N ASN A 364 9.67 1.35 22.67
CA ASN A 364 10.65 2.30 22.14
C ASN A 364 11.27 3.19 23.21
N ARG A 365 12.51 3.62 22.97
CA ARG A 365 13.32 4.44 23.91
C ARG A 365 13.30 5.93 23.61
N THR A 366 12.69 6.35 22.51
CA THR A 366 12.47 7.76 22.14
C THR A 366 11.25 8.34 22.86
N GLY A 367 10.30 7.48 23.23
CA GLY A 367 9.01 7.87 23.84
C GLY A 367 7.97 8.26 22.80
N ASN A 368 8.11 7.76 21.57
CA ASN A 368 7.10 7.92 20.52
C ASN A 368 5.84 7.13 20.89
N ARG A 369 4.68 7.68 20.55
CA ARG A 369 3.39 7.03 20.78
C ARG A 369 3.06 5.91 19.81
N ASN A 370 3.77 5.87 18.67
CA ASN A 370 3.46 5.05 17.50
C ASN A 370 2.00 5.21 17.08
N ASN A 371 1.62 6.46 16.81
CA ASN A 371 0.23 6.83 16.65
C ASN A 371 -0.29 6.54 15.25
N GLY A 372 -1.32 5.69 15.13
CA GLY A 372 -2.04 5.53 13.87
C GLY A 372 -2.17 4.08 13.46
N HIS A 373 -2.03 3.83 12.17
CA HIS A 373 -2.42 2.58 11.49
C HIS A 373 -1.22 1.81 10.90
N LEU A 374 -0.02 2.37 10.98
CA LEU A 374 1.20 1.78 10.44
C LEU A 374 1.70 0.61 11.30
N MET A 375 2.41 -0.33 10.69
CA MET A 375 2.86 -1.58 11.33
C MET A 375 3.59 -1.29 12.64
N THR A 376 2.92 -1.62 13.75
CA THR A 376 3.39 -1.41 15.11
C THR A 376 3.18 -2.68 15.92
N VAL A 377 4.24 -3.19 16.51
CA VAL A 377 4.21 -4.37 17.40
C VAL A 377 4.44 -3.98 18.85
N ALA A 378 4.31 -4.92 19.79
CA ALA A 378 4.46 -4.59 21.20
C ALA A 378 5.94 -4.41 21.59
N THR A 379 6.82 -5.29 21.10
CA THR A 379 8.21 -5.40 21.57
C THR A 379 9.25 -5.22 20.46
N GLN A 380 10.47 -4.84 20.84
CA GLN A 380 11.61 -4.80 19.91
C GLN A 380 11.99 -6.21 19.41
N ALA A 381 11.62 -7.27 20.13
CA ALA A 381 11.83 -8.64 19.67
C ALA A 381 10.91 -8.98 18.50
N GLU A 382 9.63 -8.68 18.62
CA GLU A 382 8.66 -8.82 17.52
C GLU A 382 9.06 -7.94 16.34
N ARG A 383 9.54 -6.71 16.60
CA ARG A 383 9.98 -5.76 15.57
C ARG A 383 11.11 -6.35 14.73
N ALA A 384 12.10 -6.94 15.38
CA ALA A 384 13.25 -7.58 14.74
C ALA A 384 12.84 -8.83 13.94
N GLN A 385 12.01 -9.69 14.53
CA GLN A 385 11.56 -10.93 13.88
C GLN A 385 10.68 -10.65 12.65
N GLY A 386 9.69 -9.76 12.80
CA GLY A 386 8.79 -9.36 11.73
C GLY A 386 9.55 -8.68 10.58
N ALA A 387 10.45 -7.74 10.89
CA ALA A 387 11.27 -7.08 9.88
C ALA A 387 12.17 -8.07 9.11
N ALA A 388 12.87 -8.98 9.80
CA ALA A 388 13.72 -9.96 9.14
C ALA A 388 12.91 -10.93 8.25
N THR A 389 11.71 -11.31 8.70
CA THR A 389 10.79 -12.16 7.92
C THR A 389 10.29 -11.41 6.67
N ALA A 390 9.87 -10.15 6.82
CA ALA A 390 9.43 -9.31 5.71
C ALA A 390 10.53 -9.11 4.66
N ILE A 391 11.78 -8.86 5.06
CA ILE A 391 12.93 -8.78 4.13
C ILE A 391 13.07 -10.08 3.33
N GLY A 392 12.97 -11.22 4.00
CA GLY A 392 13.01 -12.52 3.33
C GLY A 392 11.83 -12.74 2.37
N GLN A 393 10.65 -12.23 2.68
CA GLN A 393 9.47 -12.31 1.81
C GLN A 393 9.64 -11.41 0.58
N PHE A 394 10.04 -10.15 0.76
CA PHE A 394 10.34 -9.23 -0.34
C PHE A 394 11.40 -9.79 -1.30
N ALA A 395 12.48 -10.37 -0.76
CA ALA A 395 13.53 -10.98 -1.58
C ALA A 395 13.01 -12.09 -2.50
N ARG A 396 11.89 -12.76 -2.14
CA ARG A 396 11.32 -13.87 -2.93
C ARG A 396 10.30 -13.41 -3.97
N ILE A 397 9.99 -12.12 -4.06
CA ILE A 397 9.12 -11.57 -5.11
C ILE A 397 9.99 -11.31 -6.35
N PRO A 398 9.80 -12.01 -7.46
CA PRO A 398 10.72 -11.94 -8.61
C PRO A 398 10.79 -10.57 -9.26
N ASP A 399 9.71 -9.79 -9.23
CA ASP A 399 9.68 -8.46 -9.86
C ASP A 399 10.36 -7.39 -9.02
N LEU A 400 10.69 -7.64 -7.74
CA LEU A 400 11.30 -6.63 -6.87
C LEU A 400 12.79 -6.45 -7.16
N VAL A 401 13.20 -5.21 -7.43
CA VAL A 401 14.63 -4.85 -7.61
C VAL A 401 15.25 -4.22 -6.36
N GLY A 402 14.47 -4.05 -5.30
CA GLY A 402 14.94 -3.47 -4.05
C GLY A 402 13.82 -3.15 -3.06
N MET A 403 14.24 -2.85 -1.84
CA MET A 403 13.40 -2.42 -0.72
C MET A 403 14.14 -1.39 0.14
N HIS A 404 13.48 -0.30 0.49
CA HIS A 404 14.08 0.83 1.22
C HIS A 404 13.39 1.00 2.58
N TRP A 405 14.17 0.88 3.65
CA TRP A 405 13.69 1.10 5.01
C TRP A 405 13.38 2.59 5.22
N PHE A 406 12.18 2.89 5.72
CA PHE A 406 11.84 4.22 6.21
C PHE A 406 11.84 4.18 7.73
N GLN A 407 12.79 4.80 8.44
CA GLN A 407 13.88 5.66 7.97
C GLN A 407 15.09 5.53 8.91
N TYR A 408 16.15 6.31 8.70
CA TYR A 408 17.38 6.17 9.50
C TYR A 408 17.17 6.37 11.01
N ALA A 409 16.53 7.46 11.44
CA ALA A 409 16.32 7.80 12.84
C ALA A 409 14.83 7.87 13.22
N ASP A 410 14.51 7.63 14.49
CA ASP A 410 13.15 7.81 15.02
C ASP A 410 12.62 9.23 14.77
N HIS A 411 11.29 9.36 14.70
CA HIS A 411 10.64 10.67 14.78
C HIS A 411 11.04 11.39 16.07
N PRO A 412 11.04 12.74 16.07
CA PRO A 412 11.32 13.50 17.27
C PRO A 412 10.40 13.08 18.43
N LYS A 413 10.91 13.21 19.65
CA LYS A 413 10.08 12.99 20.84
C LYS A 413 8.89 13.96 20.84
N GLY A 414 7.67 13.41 20.84
CA GLY A 414 6.43 14.18 20.72
C GLY A 414 5.91 14.35 19.29
N GLY A 415 6.48 13.63 18.33
CA GLY A 415 6.03 13.55 16.94
C GLY A 415 6.43 14.73 16.06
N ARG A 416 6.36 14.54 14.75
CA ARG A 416 6.60 15.55 13.70
C ARG A 416 5.48 16.60 13.68
N ALA A 417 5.63 17.60 12.83
CA ALA A 417 4.68 18.71 12.73
C ALA A 417 3.33 18.30 12.09
N ASP A 418 3.34 17.31 11.20
CA ASP A 418 2.13 16.71 10.60
C ASP A 418 1.40 15.75 11.55
N GLY A 419 1.98 15.46 12.70
CA GLY A 419 1.38 14.68 13.77
C GLY A 419 1.91 13.25 13.88
N GLU A 420 2.75 12.77 12.96
CA GLU A 420 3.31 11.42 13.07
C GLU A 420 4.33 11.31 14.19
N ASP A 421 4.23 10.26 14.99
CA ASP A 421 5.02 10.07 16.20
C ASP A 421 5.41 8.59 16.32
N TYR A 422 6.42 8.17 15.55
CA TYR A 422 6.78 6.75 15.36
C TYR A 422 8.28 6.48 15.61
N ASP A 423 8.57 5.30 16.16
CA ASP A 423 9.93 4.79 16.37
C ASP A 423 10.49 4.01 15.16
N PHE A 424 10.29 4.51 13.95
CA PHE A 424 10.73 3.80 12.73
C PHE A 424 12.25 3.67 12.57
N GLY A 425 13.05 4.38 13.37
CA GLY A 425 14.49 4.48 13.18
C GLY A 425 15.22 3.15 13.28
N LEU A 426 16.30 3.04 12.49
CA LEU A 426 17.40 2.11 12.76
C LEU A 426 18.19 2.54 14.01
N VAL A 427 18.19 3.85 14.29
CA VAL A 427 18.72 4.47 15.50
C VAL A 427 17.64 5.28 16.22
N ASP A 428 17.78 5.46 17.53
CA ASP A 428 16.93 6.41 18.27
C ASP A 428 17.36 7.87 18.05
N ILE A 429 16.60 8.81 18.61
CA ILE A 429 16.94 10.25 18.54
C ILE A 429 18.28 10.61 19.22
N ASN A 430 18.90 9.69 19.97
CA ASN A 430 20.21 9.85 20.61
C ASN A 430 21.33 9.13 19.83
N ASN A 431 21.08 8.75 18.57
CA ASN A 431 22.02 8.06 17.69
C ASN A 431 22.50 6.69 18.21
N ARG A 432 21.72 6.08 19.11
CA ARG A 432 21.99 4.71 19.57
C ARG A 432 21.36 3.73 18.58
N PRO A 433 22.06 2.71 18.08
CA PRO A 433 21.48 1.66 17.22
C PRO A 433 20.42 0.83 17.94
N TYR A 434 19.39 0.33 17.24
CA TYR A 434 18.48 -0.69 17.78
C TYR A 434 19.07 -2.08 17.53
N GLU A 435 19.93 -2.54 18.44
CA GLU A 435 20.88 -3.63 18.20
C GLU A 435 20.19 -4.95 17.82
N ARG A 436 19.04 -5.27 18.43
CA ARG A 436 18.28 -6.48 18.11
C ARG A 436 17.70 -6.46 16.69
N LEU A 437 17.11 -5.32 16.30
CA LEU A 437 16.60 -5.12 14.95
C LEU A 437 17.74 -5.24 13.94
N LEU A 438 18.83 -4.52 14.19
CA LEU A 438 19.97 -4.47 13.28
C LEU A 438 20.68 -5.81 13.16
N ALA A 439 20.82 -6.60 14.22
CA ALA A 439 21.37 -7.94 14.14
C ALA A 439 20.53 -8.84 13.21
N ALA A 440 19.20 -8.84 13.37
CA ALA A 440 18.29 -9.65 12.56
C ALA A 440 18.26 -9.19 11.09
N VAL A 441 18.17 -7.88 10.85
CA VAL A 441 18.21 -7.27 9.51
C VAL A 441 19.54 -7.54 8.81
N SER A 442 20.67 -7.40 9.51
CA SER A 442 22.01 -7.66 8.93
C SER A 442 22.17 -9.10 8.47
N GLU A 443 21.66 -10.07 9.25
CA GLU A 443 21.75 -11.49 8.92
C GLU A 443 20.99 -11.84 7.63
N VAL A 444 19.78 -11.30 7.46
CA VAL A 444 19.01 -11.52 6.24
C VAL A 444 19.53 -10.70 5.06
N ASN A 445 19.97 -9.46 5.28
CA ASN A 445 20.56 -8.60 4.25
C ASN A 445 21.80 -9.24 3.60
N ALA A 446 22.65 -9.89 4.39
CA ALA A 446 23.82 -10.60 3.87
C ALA A 446 23.48 -11.75 2.89
N ARG A 447 22.24 -12.27 2.94
CA ARG A 447 21.75 -13.35 2.08
C ARG A 447 20.84 -12.85 0.95
N LEU A 448 20.50 -11.56 0.92
CA LEU A 448 19.51 -11.00 -0.01
C LEU A 448 19.77 -11.33 -1.48
N PRO A 449 20.97 -11.12 -2.04
CA PRO A 449 21.22 -11.44 -3.44
C PRO A 449 21.00 -12.92 -3.75
N GLY A 450 21.36 -13.83 -2.83
CA GLY A 450 21.15 -15.26 -3.01
C GLY A 450 19.67 -15.66 -2.93
N LEU A 451 18.93 -15.10 -1.95
CA LEU A 451 17.48 -15.32 -1.82
C LEU A 451 16.73 -14.84 -3.06
N HIS A 452 17.10 -13.65 -3.58
CA HIS A 452 16.45 -13.07 -4.75
C HIS A 452 16.85 -13.75 -6.06
N ALA A 453 18.10 -14.19 -6.21
CA ALA A 453 18.48 -15.01 -7.36
C ALA A 453 17.73 -16.35 -7.43
N ALA A 454 17.29 -16.86 -6.28
CA ALA A 454 16.44 -18.05 -6.18
C ALA A 454 14.94 -17.75 -6.36
N ALA A 455 14.53 -16.48 -6.48
CA ALA A 455 13.16 -16.07 -6.76
C ALA A 455 12.80 -16.38 -8.21
N GLY A 456 12.56 -17.66 -8.52
CA GLY A 456 12.09 -18.09 -9.83
C GLY A 456 10.58 -17.84 -10.03
N PRO A 457 10.10 -17.81 -11.29
CA PRO A 457 8.68 -17.61 -11.60
C PRO A 457 7.77 -18.69 -11.02
N ASP A 458 8.33 -19.88 -10.72
CA ASP A 458 7.62 -21.03 -10.16
C ASP A 458 7.62 -21.06 -8.61
N GLY A 459 8.47 -20.25 -7.95
CA GLY A 459 8.68 -20.31 -6.50
C GLY A 459 7.59 -19.63 -5.66
N ALA A 460 6.96 -18.58 -6.20
CA ALA A 460 5.89 -17.82 -5.54
C ALA A 460 4.48 -18.17 -6.04
N ARG A 461 4.37 -18.84 -7.19
CA ARG A 461 3.10 -19.19 -7.83
C ARG A 461 2.71 -20.63 -7.54
N GLN A 462 2.54 -21.00 -6.26
CA GLN A 462 2.06 -22.35 -5.94
C GLN A 462 0.57 -22.53 -6.24
N THR A 463 0.35 -23.23 -7.36
CA THR A 463 -0.63 -24.29 -7.61
C THR A 463 -2.09 -23.88 -7.73
N ASP A 464 -2.62 -24.06 -8.93
CA ASP A 464 -4.00 -24.47 -9.22
C ASP A 464 -4.35 -25.71 -8.36
N ARG A 465 -4.58 -25.53 -7.06
CA ARG A 465 -5.04 -26.61 -6.19
C ARG A 465 -6.49 -26.89 -6.58
N LYS A 466 -6.71 -28.04 -7.21
CA LYS A 466 -8.07 -28.52 -7.53
C LYS A 466 -8.93 -28.74 -6.29
N GLU A 467 -8.32 -28.91 -5.12
CA GLU A 467 -8.97 -29.11 -3.82
C GLU A 467 -8.34 -28.19 -2.78
N ILE A 468 -9.18 -27.42 -2.06
CA ILE A 468 -8.75 -26.46 -1.03
C ILE A 468 -8.64 -27.21 0.31
N SER A 469 -7.54 -27.03 1.03
CA SER A 469 -7.37 -27.53 2.39
C SER A 469 -7.57 -26.37 3.36
N ILE A 470 -8.44 -26.52 4.36
CA ILE A 470 -8.74 -25.50 5.36
C ILE A 470 -8.12 -25.97 6.69
N PRO A 471 -7.07 -25.30 7.18
CA PRO A 471 -6.36 -25.73 8.40
C PRO A 471 -7.22 -25.58 9.65
N TYR A 472 -6.99 -26.46 10.63
CA TYR A 472 -7.46 -26.23 12.00
C TYR A 472 -6.61 -25.13 12.63
N ALA A 473 -7.22 -24.07 13.16
CA ALA A 473 -6.50 -23.01 13.86
C ALA A 473 -7.37 -22.32 14.90
N GLU A 474 -6.81 -22.08 16.09
CA GLU A 474 -7.42 -21.21 17.09
C GLU A 474 -7.02 -19.76 16.79
N VAL A 475 -7.90 -19.06 16.07
CA VAL A 475 -7.74 -17.64 15.73
C VAL A 475 -8.57 -16.76 16.67
N THR A 476 -7.99 -15.66 17.13
CA THR A 476 -8.56 -14.78 18.16
C THR A 476 -9.28 -13.60 17.52
N ILE A 477 -10.56 -13.80 17.21
CA ILE A 477 -11.36 -12.72 16.61
C ILE A 477 -11.49 -11.52 17.56
N GLY A 478 -11.03 -10.36 17.11
CA GLY A 478 -11.13 -9.08 17.82
C GLY A 478 -9.80 -8.54 18.34
N ASP A 479 -8.70 -9.30 18.22
CA ASP A 479 -7.36 -8.84 18.59
C ASP A 479 -6.75 -7.86 17.57
N ARG A 480 -7.42 -7.71 16.41
CA ARG A 480 -7.10 -6.76 15.34
C ARG A 480 -5.77 -7.04 14.66
N THR A 481 -5.45 -8.32 14.49
CA THR A 481 -4.29 -8.77 13.73
C THR A 481 -4.60 -10.08 13.00
N LEU A 482 -3.77 -10.44 12.01
CA LEU A 482 -3.75 -11.79 11.44
C LEU A 482 -2.53 -12.59 11.91
N GLY A 483 -1.94 -12.19 13.05
CA GLY A 483 -0.67 -12.74 13.53
C GLY A 483 -0.75 -14.22 13.94
N ASP A 484 -1.88 -14.67 14.46
CA ASP A 484 -2.14 -16.05 14.88
C ASP A 484 -2.68 -16.95 13.76
N TRP A 485 -2.99 -16.39 12.59
CA TRP A 485 -3.44 -17.13 11.42
C TRP A 485 -2.29 -17.94 10.80
N PRO A 486 -2.51 -19.22 10.45
CA PRO A 486 -1.56 -20.01 9.65
C PRO A 486 -1.65 -19.58 8.17
N LYS A 487 -1.26 -18.34 7.88
CA LYS A 487 -1.56 -17.62 6.63
C LYS A 487 -1.22 -18.41 5.37
N GLU A 488 -0.05 -19.06 5.30
CA GLU A 488 0.33 -19.91 4.17
C GLU A 488 -0.64 -21.07 3.91
N ALA A 489 -1.09 -21.75 4.97
CA ALA A 489 -2.01 -22.89 4.84
C ALA A 489 -3.47 -22.44 4.67
N ALA A 490 -3.84 -21.30 5.26
CA ALA A 490 -5.19 -20.77 5.24
C ALA A 490 -5.51 -19.98 3.95
N LEU A 491 -4.50 -19.48 3.23
CA LEU A 491 -4.66 -18.67 2.03
C LEU A 491 -5.39 -19.46 0.94
N LEU A 492 -6.49 -18.88 0.44
CA LEU A 492 -7.22 -19.44 -0.69
C LEU A 492 -6.46 -19.24 -2.01
N PRO A 493 -6.76 -20.05 -3.05
CA PRO A 493 -6.29 -19.77 -4.40
C PRO A 493 -6.60 -18.32 -4.81
N PRO A 494 -5.74 -17.67 -5.62
CA PRO A 494 -5.96 -16.30 -6.07
C PRO A 494 -7.37 -16.11 -6.65
N LEU A 495 -8.08 -15.10 -6.15
CA LEU A 495 -9.41 -14.78 -6.67
C LEU A 495 -9.27 -14.23 -8.09
N VAL A 496 -10.12 -14.69 -9.00
CA VAL A 496 -10.11 -14.25 -10.39
C VAL A 496 -10.89 -12.94 -10.50
N ALA A 497 -10.22 -11.88 -10.95
CA ALA A 497 -10.82 -10.57 -11.14
C ALA A 497 -11.67 -10.48 -12.42
N ALA A 498 -12.55 -9.48 -12.47
CA ALA A 498 -13.33 -9.16 -13.67
C ALA A 498 -12.40 -8.95 -14.90
N PRO A 499 -12.86 -9.25 -16.13
CA PRO A 499 -12.05 -9.05 -17.33
C PRO A 499 -11.48 -7.64 -17.44
N GLY A 500 -10.16 -7.52 -17.56
CA GLY A 500 -9.46 -6.23 -17.63
C GLY A 500 -9.11 -5.61 -16.28
N GLU A 501 -9.50 -6.23 -15.17
CA GLU A 501 -9.14 -5.85 -13.80
C GLU A 501 -8.07 -6.79 -13.23
N VAL A 502 -7.57 -6.46 -12.04
CA VAL A 502 -6.68 -7.32 -11.24
C VAL A 502 -7.27 -7.58 -9.86
N PRO A 503 -6.87 -8.66 -9.17
CA PRO A 503 -7.28 -8.89 -7.79
C PRO A 503 -6.92 -7.70 -6.91
N PHE A 504 -7.81 -7.35 -5.99
CA PHE A 504 -7.65 -6.22 -5.07
C PHE A 504 -7.66 -6.67 -3.60
N GLY A 505 -7.45 -7.97 -3.38
CA GLY A 505 -7.31 -8.56 -2.07
C GLY A 505 -7.18 -10.08 -2.16
N GLU A 506 -7.02 -10.70 -1.01
CA GLU A 506 -6.92 -12.13 -0.81
C GLU A 506 -7.74 -12.55 0.43
N ALA A 507 -8.07 -13.83 0.50
CA ALA A 507 -8.94 -14.39 1.51
C ALA A 507 -8.33 -15.65 2.14
N TYR A 508 -8.62 -15.84 3.41
CA TYR A 508 -8.10 -16.91 4.25
C TYR A 508 -9.25 -17.66 4.88
N LEU A 509 -9.20 -19.00 4.86
CA LEU A 509 -10.11 -19.83 5.62
C LEU A 509 -9.33 -20.67 6.62
N ALA A 510 -9.82 -20.70 7.85
CA ALA A 510 -9.40 -21.63 8.89
C ALA A 510 -10.66 -22.17 9.58
N TRP A 511 -10.54 -23.24 10.35
CA TRP A 511 -11.66 -23.76 11.13
C TRP A 511 -11.24 -24.13 12.54
N ASN A 512 -12.17 -24.10 13.47
CA ASN A 512 -11.99 -24.65 14.81
C ASN A 512 -13.30 -25.29 15.30
N ARG A 513 -13.33 -25.68 16.57
CA ARG A 513 -14.51 -26.32 17.18
C ARG A 513 -15.74 -25.43 17.18
N ASP A 514 -15.56 -24.11 17.18
CA ASP A 514 -16.65 -23.14 17.26
C ASP A 514 -17.23 -22.79 15.89
N GLY A 515 -16.39 -22.77 14.84
CA GLY A 515 -16.87 -22.41 13.51
C GLY A 515 -15.83 -22.39 12.39
N LEU A 516 -16.25 -21.76 11.29
CA LEU A 516 -15.42 -21.45 10.13
C LEU A 516 -14.98 -19.98 10.22
N ALA A 517 -13.67 -19.73 10.22
CA ALA A 517 -13.10 -18.40 10.23
C ALA A 517 -12.82 -17.90 8.81
N LEU A 518 -13.04 -16.60 8.57
CA LEU A 518 -12.72 -15.89 7.34
C LEU A 518 -11.82 -14.68 7.66
N GLY A 519 -10.59 -14.71 7.15
CA GLY A 519 -9.66 -13.58 7.16
C GLY A 519 -9.61 -12.94 5.78
N THR A 520 -9.43 -11.62 5.69
CA THR A 520 -9.24 -10.95 4.39
C THR A 520 -8.23 -9.81 4.54
N ILE A 521 -7.40 -9.64 3.50
CA ILE A 521 -6.56 -8.47 3.29
C ILE A 521 -6.90 -7.94 1.90
N GLY A 522 -7.24 -6.67 1.78
CA GLY A 522 -7.48 -6.05 0.49
C GLY A 522 -7.22 -4.55 0.48
N GLN A 523 -7.47 -3.94 -0.68
CA GLN A 523 -7.34 -2.51 -0.88
C GLN A 523 -8.49 -1.95 -1.69
N ASP A 524 -9.00 -0.79 -1.28
CA ASP A 524 -9.80 0.09 -2.12
C ASP A 524 -9.97 1.46 -1.47
N TYR A 525 -10.24 2.48 -2.27
CA TYR A 525 -10.44 3.85 -1.79
C TYR A 525 -11.90 4.30 -1.95
N TYR A 526 -12.44 4.98 -0.93
CA TYR A 526 -13.78 5.55 -0.90
C TYR A 526 -13.74 7.01 -0.44
N ASP A 527 -14.09 7.92 -1.34
CA ASP A 527 -14.22 9.34 -1.04
C ASP A 527 -15.61 9.64 -0.43
N LEU A 528 -15.62 10.28 0.76
CA LEU A 528 -16.84 10.60 1.49
C LEU A 528 -17.75 11.62 0.78
N ASP A 529 -17.19 12.45 -0.10
CA ASP A 529 -17.89 13.54 -0.77
C ASP A 529 -18.46 13.12 -2.14
N LEU A 530 -18.03 11.96 -2.67
CA LEU A 530 -18.41 11.50 -4.01
C LEU A 530 -19.87 11.00 -4.09
N LEU A 531 -20.32 10.14 -3.18
CA LEU A 531 -21.61 9.45 -3.31
C LEU A 531 -22.80 10.32 -2.85
N ALA A 532 -23.87 10.35 -3.65
CA ALA A 532 -25.13 11.04 -3.34
C ALA A 532 -26.04 10.13 -2.50
N TYR A 533 -25.98 10.27 -1.17
CA TYR A 533 -26.94 9.58 -0.31
C TYR A 533 -27.29 10.41 0.93
N ASP A 534 -28.55 10.29 1.34
CA ASP A 534 -29.06 10.79 2.61
C ASP A 534 -29.35 9.62 3.56
N GLY A 535 -29.34 9.88 4.86
CA GLY A 535 -29.58 8.84 5.86
C GLY A 535 -28.43 7.82 5.98
N ALA A 536 -28.78 6.53 5.93
CA ALA A 536 -27.88 5.39 6.09
C ALA A 536 -27.12 5.08 4.79
N PHE A 537 -25.88 4.60 4.92
CA PHE A 537 -25.04 4.25 3.79
C PHE A 537 -25.70 3.16 2.90
N PRO A 538 -25.80 3.34 1.58
CA PRO A 538 -26.37 2.32 0.69
C PRO A 538 -25.44 1.10 0.61
N LEU A 539 -25.83 -0.01 1.23
CA LEU A 539 -24.97 -1.20 1.33
C LEU A 539 -24.58 -1.81 -0.03
N ALA A 540 -25.38 -1.59 -1.08
CA ALA A 540 -25.03 -2.01 -2.45
C ALA A 540 -23.82 -1.27 -3.05
N GLU A 541 -23.42 -0.14 -2.44
CA GLU A 541 -22.24 0.66 -2.80
C GLU A 541 -21.00 0.27 -1.98
N ALA A 542 -21.16 -0.60 -0.98
CA ALA A 542 -20.08 -0.98 -0.09
C ALA A 542 -19.02 -1.84 -0.78
N TYR A 543 -17.76 -1.68 -0.35
CA TYR A 543 -16.82 -2.78 -0.41
C TYR A 543 -17.38 -3.92 0.41
N ARG A 544 -17.39 -5.12 -0.16
CA ARG A 544 -17.93 -6.30 0.51
C ARG A 544 -17.19 -7.55 0.12
N VAL A 545 -17.13 -8.47 1.08
CA VAL A 545 -16.69 -9.85 0.88
C VAL A 545 -17.86 -10.77 1.12
N GLU A 546 -18.08 -11.71 0.22
CA GLU A 546 -19.24 -12.58 0.18
C GLU A 546 -18.76 -14.03 0.23
N LEU A 547 -19.34 -14.81 1.14
CA LEU A 547 -19.00 -16.21 1.38
C LEU A 547 -20.24 -17.08 1.20
N GLY A 548 -20.16 -18.00 0.24
CA GLY A 548 -21.10 -19.11 0.09
C GLY A 548 -20.50 -20.39 0.68
N VAL A 549 -21.27 -21.10 1.50
CA VAL A 549 -20.86 -22.39 2.09
C VAL A 549 -21.97 -23.44 1.91
N ASP A 550 -21.60 -24.62 1.42
CA ASP A 550 -22.42 -25.83 1.47
C ASP A 550 -21.66 -26.90 2.26
N ALA A 551 -22.06 -27.09 3.53
CA ALA A 551 -21.47 -28.05 4.46
C ALA A 551 -22.35 -29.30 4.65
N GLY A 552 -23.26 -29.59 3.71
CA GLY A 552 -24.16 -30.75 3.76
C GLY A 552 -25.51 -30.51 4.45
N SER A 553 -25.71 -29.33 5.04
CA SER A 553 -26.96 -28.85 5.67
C SER A 553 -27.75 -27.88 4.76
N GLY A 554 -27.38 -27.82 3.47
CA GLY A 554 -27.88 -26.87 2.49
C GLY A 554 -27.03 -25.60 2.41
N ILE A 555 -27.20 -24.87 1.31
CA ILE A 555 -26.38 -23.69 0.99
C ILE A 555 -26.70 -22.53 1.94
N LYS A 556 -25.64 -21.91 2.47
CA LYS A 556 -25.69 -20.68 3.26
C LYS A 556 -24.88 -19.60 2.56
N HIS A 557 -25.36 -18.37 2.65
CA HIS A 557 -24.69 -17.20 2.12
C HIS A 557 -24.49 -16.18 3.23
N PHE A 558 -23.33 -15.54 3.23
CA PHE A 558 -22.98 -14.48 4.14
C PHE A 558 -22.34 -13.33 3.37
N THR A 559 -22.67 -12.11 3.75
CA THR A 559 -22.06 -10.89 3.19
C THR A 559 -21.46 -10.08 4.32
N LEU A 560 -20.16 -9.83 4.23
CA LEU A 560 -19.42 -8.90 5.08
C LEU A 560 -19.34 -7.55 4.38
N TYR A 561 -20.11 -6.58 4.86
CA TYR A 561 -20.06 -5.21 4.38
C TYR A 561 -19.08 -4.39 5.19
N PHE A 562 -18.33 -3.54 4.52
CA PHE A 562 -17.54 -2.49 5.15
C PHE A 562 -18.29 -1.18 4.95
N ILE A 563 -18.59 -0.48 6.04
CA ILE A 563 -19.41 0.72 6.02
C ILE A 563 -18.53 1.90 6.40
N PRO A 564 -18.30 2.86 5.48
CA PRO A 564 -17.47 4.01 5.76
C PRO A 564 -18.19 4.96 6.73
N PRO A 565 -17.43 5.77 7.49
CA PRO A 565 -17.97 6.82 8.34
C PRO A 565 -18.64 7.90 7.49
N LYS A 566 -19.69 8.55 8.02
CA LYS A 566 -20.41 9.61 7.28
C LYS A 566 -19.65 10.94 7.24
N THR A 567 -18.75 11.18 8.18
CA THR A 567 -18.01 12.44 8.32
C THR A 567 -16.55 12.15 8.60
N LYS A 568 -15.66 13.01 8.11
CA LYS A 568 -14.25 13.02 8.52
C LYS A 568 -14.21 13.31 10.03
N VAL A 569 -13.69 12.39 10.84
CA VAL A 569 -13.25 12.70 12.20
C VAL A 569 -11.72 12.83 12.23
N ARG A 570 -11.20 13.44 13.30
CA ARG A 570 -9.77 13.80 13.44
C ARG A 570 -8.84 12.59 13.40
N ASP A 571 -9.36 11.43 13.81
CA ASP A 571 -8.72 10.12 13.72
C ASP A 571 -9.35 9.35 12.56
N TYR A 572 -8.58 8.56 11.80
CA TYR A 572 -9.09 7.74 10.71
C TYR A 572 -10.21 6.84 11.23
N PRO A 573 -11.49 7.11 10.92
CA PRO A 573 -12.58 6.47 11.65
C PRO A 573 -12.67 5.04 11.13
N GLN A 574 -12.55 4.06 12.03
CA GLN A 574 -12.65 2.66 11.65
C GLN A 574 -13.97 2.42 10.91
N MET A 575 -13.88 1.82 9.72
CA MET A 575 -15.08 1.34 9.03
C MET A 575 -15.82 0.38 9.93
N LYS A 576 -17.15 0.41 9.87
CA LYS A 576 -17.95 -0.60 10.54
C LYS A 576 -18.03 -1.82 9.64
N ALA A 577 -17.44 -2.93 10.07
CA ALA A 577 -17.70 -4.23 9.48
C ALA A 577 -19.07 -4.76 9.95
N LEU A 578 -19.88 -5.24 9.01
CA LEU A 578 -21.22 -5.74 9.25
C LEU A 578 -21.43 -7.06 8.51
N LEU A 579 -21.47 -8.16 9.26
CA LEU A 579 -21.70 -9.51 8.74
C LEU A 579 -23.20 -9.86 8.74
N CYS A 580 -23.72 -10.15 7.56
CA CYS A 580 -25.15 -10.38 7.32
C CYS A 580 -25.40 -11.76 6.70
N ALA A 581 -26.51 -12.39 7.07
CA ALA A 581 -27.01 -13.61 6.42
C ALA A 581 -27.74 -13.29 5.11
N GLY A 582 -27.29 -13.90 4.02
CA GLY A 582 -27.83 -13.74 2.67
C GLY A 582 -26.82 -13.19 1.67
N ILE A 583 -27.25 -13.12 0.42
CA ILE A 583 -26.53 -12.45 -0.67
C ILE A 583 -26.67 -10.93 -0.54
N ALA A 584 -25.74 -10.17 -1.12
CA ALA A 584 -25.93 -8.72 -1.22
C ALA A 584 -27.16 -8.37 -2.06
N ALA A 585 -27.91 -7.33 -1.68
CA ALA A 585 -29.05 -6.89 -2.48
C ALA A 585 -28.60 -6.48 -3.89
N VAL A 586 -29.41 -6.89 -4.85
CA VAL A 586 -29.38 -6.42 -6.23
C VAL A 586 -29.88 -4.96 -6.25
N PRO A 587 -29.38 -4.07 -7.13
CA PRO A 587 -29.69 -2.63 -7.17
C PRO A 587 -31.16 -2.17 -7.05
N ALA A 588 -32.13 -3.06 -7.20
CA ALA A 588 -33.55 -2.78 -7.00
C ALA A 588 -33.95 -2.55 -5.52
N ASP A 589 -33.10 -2.89 -4.55
CA ASP A 589 -33.30 -2.60 -3.11
C ASP A 589 -32.05 -1.91 -2.52
N PRO A 590 -32.06 -0.57 -2.37
CA PRO A 590 -30.90 0.20 -1.92
C PRO A 590 -30.57 0.03 -0.42
N GLN A 591 -31.42 -0.66 0.35
CA GLN A 591 -31.24 -0.94 1.78
C GLN A 591 -31.47 -2.45 2.03
N PRO A 592 -30.54 -3.35 1.62
CA PRO A 592 -30.66 -4.76 1.99
C PRO A 592 -30.88 -4.85 3.50
N GLN A 593 -31.94 -5.54 3.91
CA GLN A 593 -32.13 -5.87 5.31
C GLN A 593 -30.99 -6.79 5.74
N CYS A 594 -29.92 -6.21 6.28
CA CYS A 594 -28.87 -6.98 6.92
C CYS A 594 -29.50 -7.74 8.07
N ARG A 595 -29.60 -9.06 7.92
CA ARG A 595 -30.00 -9.96 9.00
C ARG A 595 -28.72 -10.37 9.73
N PRO A 596 -28.51 -9.95 10.99
CA PRO A 596 -27.32 -10.35 11.73
C PRO A 596 -27.21 -11.87 11.79
N VAL A 597 -26.00 -12.40 11.81
CA VAL A 597 -25.73 -13.83 11.97
C VAL A 597 -25.55 -14.11 13.47
N PRO A 598 -26.49 -14.79 14.15
CA PRO A 598 -26.38 -15.02 15.59
C PRO A 598 -25.11 -15.81 15.93
N GLY A 599 -24.35 -15.34 16.93
CA GLY A 599 -23.11 -15.98 17.38
C GLY A 599 -21.90 -15.73 16.49
N ALA A 600 -22.04 -15.04 15.36
CA ALA A 600 -20.90 -14.67 14.54
C ALA A 600 -20.10 -13.51 15.15
N LEU A 601 -18.79 -13.59 15.00
CA LEU A 601 -17.85 -12.55 15.42
C LEU A 601 -17.22 -11.93 14.19
N THR A 602 -16.97 -10.62 14.21
CA THR A 602 -16.34 -9.88 13.11
C THR A 602 -15.55 -8.72 13.68
N SER A 603 -14.32 -8.55 13.18
CA SER A 603 -13.44 -7.44 13.52
C SER A 603 -12.86 -6.83 12.25
N TYR A 604 -12.81 -5.50 12.21
CA TYR A 604 -12.12 -4.72 11.18
C TYR A 604 -10.99 -3.93 11.82
N PHE A 605 -9.84 -3.92 11.15
CA PHE A 605 -8.64 -3.28 11.66
C PHE A 605 -7.70 -2.74 10.58
N GLY A 606 -8.18 -2.58 9.35
CA GLY A 606 -7.56 -1.64 8.41
C GLY A 606 -7.76 -0.22 8.93
N ALA A 607 -6.90 0.27 9.81
CA ALA A 607 -7.20 1.48 10.59
C ALA A 607 -7.36 2.77 9.75
N ASP A 608 -7.17 2.71 8.44
CA ASP A 608 -7.40 3.77 7.46
C ASP A 608 -7.64 3.16 6.06
N GLN A 609 -8.51 3.78 5.27
CA GLN A 609 -8.41 3.56 3.83
C GLN A 609 -7.01 3.96 3.39
N PRO A 610 -6.44 3.29 2.39
CA PRO A 610 -7.10 2.37 1.45
C PRO A 610 -7.04 0.89 1.81
N ARG A 611 -6.50 0.50 2.97
CA ARG A 611 -6.35 -0.91 3.35
C ARG A 611 -7.62 -1.44 4.03
N ILE A 612 -8.07 -2.61 3.62
CA ILE A 612 -9.30 -3.23 4.11
C ILE A 612 -8.97 -4.62 4.63
N THR A 613 -8.77 -4.72 5.94
CA THR A 613 -8.41 -5.98 6.63
C THR A 613 -9.45 -6.32 7.68
N SER A 614 -9.86 -7.59 7.70
CA SER A 614 -10.81 -8.10 8.68
C SER A 614 -10.60 -9.56 8.97
N GLU A 615 -11.18 -9.98 10.10
CA GLU A 615 -11.35 -11.36 10.48
C GLU A 615 -12.79 -11.58 10.96
N SER A 616 -13.31 -12.78 10.76
CA SER A 616 -14.65 -13.15 11.19
C SER A 616 -14.71 -14.63 11.54
N LEU A 617 -15.60 -15.00 12.46
CA LEU A 617 -15.94 -16.39 12.77
C LEU A 617 -17.43 -16.60 12.54
N LEU A 618 -17.76 -17.56 11.69
CA LEU A 618 -19.11 -18.06 11.46
C LEU A 618 -19.31 -19.33 12.29
N PRO A 619 -20.17 -19.33 13.31
CA PRO A 619 -20.37 -20.52 14.12
C PRO A 619 -20.98 -21.64 13.28
N TRP A 620 -20.69 -22.90 13.63
CA TRP A 620 -21.27 -24.06 12.94
C TRP A 620 -22.81 -24.01 12.90
N THR A 621 -23.44 -23.44 13.93
CA THR A 621 -24.89 -23.25 14.00
C THR A 621 -25.42 -22.29 12.93
N ALA A 622 -24.65 -21.29 12.50
CA ALA A 622 -25.00 -20.44 11.36
C ALA A 622 -24.96 -21.22 10.04
N LEU A 623 -24.14 -22.28 9.99
CA LEU A 623 -24.11 -23.25 8.90
C LEU A 623 -25.19 -24.33 9.04
N GLY A 624 -25.96 -24.35 10.13
CA GLY A 624 -26.99 -25.36 10.39
C GLY A 624 -26.42 -26.70 10.86
N LEU A 625 -25.26 -26.67 11.53
CA LEU A 625 -24.56 -27.83 12.09
C LEU A 625 -24.28 -27.60 13.59
N ASP A 626 -24.19 -28.67 14.36
CA ASP A 626 -23.79 -28.62 15.79
C ASP A 626 -22.26 -28.64 15.98
N GLY A 627 -21.50 -28.76 14.89
CA GLY A 627 -20.05 -28.86 14.85
C GLY A 627 -19.55 -28.97 13.41
N PRO A 628 -18.26 -29.25 13.19
CA PRO A 628 -17.71 -29.43 11.84
C PRO A 628 -18.43 -30.60 11.11
N PRO A 629 -18.57 -30.54 9.77
CA PRO A 629 -19.18 -31.60 8.98
C PRO A 629 -18.45 -32.93 9.19
N ALA A 630 -19.19 -34.02 9.41
CA ALA A 630 -18.62 -35.33 9.76
C ALA A 630 -17.64 -35.91 8.72
N GLY A 631 -17.80 -35.54 7.43
CA GLY A 631 -16.89 -35.93 6.35
C GLY A 631 -15.75 -34.94 6.10
N GLY A 632 -15.67 -33.85 6.87
CA GLY A 632 -14.70 -32.78 6.69
C GLY A 632 -14.79 -32.04 5.36
N GLN A 633 -15.79 -32.33 4.52
CA GLN A 633 -15.91 -31.75 3.19
C GLN A 633 -16.98 -30.67 3.16
N LEU A 634 -16.68 -29.56 2.50
CA LEU A 634 -17.64 -28.50 2.18
C LEU A 634 -17.38 -27.96 0.76
N ARG A 635 -18.34 -27.20 0.22
CA ARG A 635 -18.09 -26.35 -0.96
C ARG A 635 -18.09 -24.89 -0.55
N VAL A 636 -17.17 -24.12 -1.13
CA VAL A 636 -17.01 -22.69 -0.84
C VAL A 636 -17.01 -21.86 -2.13
N GLU A 637 -17.62 -20.69 -2.05
CA GLU A 637 -17.41 -19.59 -2.98
C GLU A 637 -17.02 -18.36 -2.15
N VAL A 638 -15.92 -17.72 -2.52
CA VAL A 638 -15.54 -16.42 -1.97
C VAL A 638 -15.49 -15.42 -3.10
N SER A 639 -16.14 -14.28 -2.92
CA SER A 639 -16.07 -13.16 -3.84
C SER A 639 -15.93 -11.85 -3.11
N ALA A 640 -15.35 -10.85 -3.76
CA ALA A 640 -15.32 -9.49 -3.28
C ALA A 640 -15.81 -8.52 -4.34
N THR A 641 -16.50 -7.48 -3.91
CA THR A 641 -16.89 -6.35 -4.76
C THR A 641 -16.33 -5.07 -4.15
N ALA A 642 -15.66 -4.28 -4.99
CA ALA A 642 -15.07 -2.99 -4.62
C ALA A 642 -16.15 -1.91 -4.41
N TRP A 643 -15.77 -0.76 -3.85
CA TRP A 643 -16.68 0.37 -3.66
C TRP A 643 -17.37 0.75 -4.97
N HIS A 644 -18.63 1.17 -4.86
CA HIS A 644 -19.46 1.58 -5.99
C HIS A 644 -19.68 0.52 -7.07
N ARG A 645 -19.42 -0.76 -6.75
CA ARG A 645 -19.40 -1.86 -7.73
C ARG A 645 -18.42 -1.60 -8.88
N SER A 646 -17.33 -0.88 -8.59
CA SER A 646 -16.35 -0.48 -9.61
C SER A 646 -15.69 -1.68 -10.31
N ARG A 647 -15.46 -2.76 -9.56
CA ARG A 647 -14.86 -4.03 -9.98
C ARG A 647 -15.24 -5.15 -9.01
N TRP A 648 -15.03 -6.40 -9.42
CA TRP A 648 -15.26 -7.59 -8.61
C TRP A 648 -14.15 -8.63 -8.84
N MET A 649 -13.99 -9.54 -7.89
CA MET A 649 -13.17 -10.75 -8.01
C MET A 649 -13.86 -11.93 -7.31
N SER A 650 -13.64 -13.15 -7.78
CA SER A 650 -14.27 -14.34 -7.21
C SER A 650 -13.42 -15.59 -7.39
N LEU A 651 -13.62 -16.56 -6.49
CA LEU A 651 -12.94 -17.84 -6.55
C LEU A 651 -13.35 -18.64 -7.79
N SER A 652 -14.61 -18.51 -8.22
CA SER A 652 -15.11 -19.16 -9.44
C SER A 652 -14.76 -18.44 -10.75
N GLY A 653 -14.23 -17.21 -10.69
CA GLY A 653 -14.05 -16.34 -11.86
C GLY A 653 -15.33 -15.93 -12.57
N MET A 654 -16.48 -16.09 -11.90
CA MET A 654 -17.78 -15.59 -12.36
C MET A 654 -18.15 -14.30 -11.62
N PRO A 655 -18.92 -13.39 -12.23
CA PRO A 655 -19.51 -12.28 -11.52
C PRO A 655 -20.22 -12.78 -10.25
N PRO A 656 -20.09 -12.10 -9.10
CA PRO A 656 -20.57 -12.62 -7.82
C PRO A 656 -22.02 -13.13 -7.88
N GLU A 657 -22.93 -12.35 -8.50
CA GLU A 657 -24.34 -12.73 -8.71
C GLU A 657 -24.56 -14.00 -9.52
N GLN A 658 -23.66 -14.30 -10.46
CA GLN A 658 -23.71 -15.51 -11.27
C GLN A 658 -23.05 -16.70 -10.55
N GLY A 659 -22.00 -16.45 -9.78
CA GLY A 659 -21.30 -17.46 -8.98
C GLY A 659 -22.23 -18.08 -7.93
N TRP A 660 -23.03 -17.26 -7.24
CA TRP A 660 -23.98 -17.74 -6.23
C TRP A 660 -25.09 -18.60 -6.81
N ALA A 661 -25.57 -18.28 -8.00
CA ALA A 661 -26.63 -19.05 -8.68
C ALA A 661 -26.16 -20.44 -9.15
N ARG A 662 -24.87 -20.77 -9.00
CA ARG A 662 -24.26 -22.00 -9.51
C ARG A 662 -23.43 -22.75 -8.45
N PRO A 663 -24.05 -23.20 -7.34
CA PRO A 663 -23.36 -23.88 -6.23
C PRO A 663 -22.62 -25.17 -6.63
N LYS A 664 -22.99 -25.79 -7.75
CA LYS A 664 -22.27 -26.94 -8.31
C LYS A 664 -20.87 -26.59 -8.85
N ARG A 665 -20.57 -25.30 -9.05
CA ARG A 665 -19.26 -24.79 -9.50
C ARG A 665 -18.38 -24.28 -8.36
N TRP A 666 -18.90 -24.26 -7.14
CA TRP A 666 -18.14 -23.84 -5.96
C TRP A 666 -16.98 -24.79 -5.72
N ALA A 667 -15.88 -24.23 -5.22
CA ALA A 667 -14.67 -24.99 -4.97
C ALA A 667 -14.92 -26.03 -3.86
N VAL A 668 -14.42 -27.24 -4.06
CA VAL A 668 -14.46 -28.28 -3.02
C VAL A 668 -13.33 -28.00 -2.04
N ALA A 669 -13.67 -27.91 -0.76
CA ALA A 669 -12.73 -27.70 0.32
C ALA A 669 -12.83 -28.82 1.36
N ARG A 670 -11.70 -29.12 2.01
CA ARG A 670 -11.59 -30.14 3.06
C ARG A 670 -11.00 -29.52 4.31
N LEU A 671 -11.64 -29.76 5.44
CA LEU A 671 -11.15 -29.44 6.77
C LEU A 671 -10.00 -30.38 7.11
N GLU A 672 -8.83 -29.81 7.44
CA GLU A 672 -7.69 -30.59 7.93
C GLU A 672 -8.02 -31.18 9.29
N PRO A 673 -7.59 -32.43 9.59
CA PRO A 673 -7.84 -33.03 10.89
C PRO A 673 -7.18 -32.23 12.01
N VAL A 674 -7.77 -32.31 13.21
CA VAL A 674 -7.13 -31.79 14.43
C VAL A 674 -5.87 -32.62 14.68
N SER A 675 -4.70 -31.98 14.56
CA SER A 675 -3.38 -32.59 14.78
C SER A 675 -3.13 -32.92 16.24
#